data_AF-A0A3M7REN3-F1
#
_entry.id   AF-A0A3M7REN3-F1
#
_cell.length_a   1.000
_cell.length_b   1.000
_cell.length_c   1.000
_cell.angle_alpha   90.00
_cell.angle_beta   90.00
_cell.angle_gamma   90.00
#
_symmetry.space_group_name_H-M   'P 1'
#
loop_
_entity.id
_entity.type
_entity.pdbx_description
1 polymer ?
#
loop_
_entity_poly.entity_id
_entity_poly.type
_entity_poly.pdbx_seq_one_letter_code
_entity_poly.pdbx_strand_id
1 'polypeptide(L)'
;MCSIESAAFHNPKARIYLFSLKARIADVILKKYKNIELVLTTPEEVYEETPLIDWWKSEKNQLEKGKFKINDLSDTFRIALVYKYGGLYLDLDILNLKNIQPLKNLNGVCYSKDENSIEINNAILLFEKKHGFLLAAMEDLIKNYKTNIWGYNGPQLMYRALKIYCKTQNIYKDLVFDQNQEYKLWNLTQLYTKCDMRHRLTTCSFLIVVFLTFMALNRFIFIFTRPYYQIDYPKYTFILEDDRPNLNICSPFNENYTEFKVVIDGEPYPQIVPLFFNQSINFSCLNSNPKRKTILLWNKFIGLPNIPVNSRDLHNLLLKSSCPVTNCDLTMDKNRLNSSDMVLFHMRSRIEKFPKFRFSNQKWVYAVYESQQHCPMCSKLDNLFNLSSTFSSTSDITSIYYSESRLKWTTSNPSYNESNFLLSSKPGFAVILISDCNEYLNNRKIVGALRKYIPVDIYGKCSDQGLKCPDMGDCRQYLAKRYKFFFTFENSFCKEYVTEKFFTTLNYDTVPVVLGAGEYTKFAPKSAFINLMNYASLNELAEYLKHLSQNQTAYLEYFKWKQFIQVDENERAFTNYCEMCIGLQMEEFTGIRHSVFDNHSKLFTMRDNCRGIKIESVFGTMFLKLDDHDVKMKYLESY
;
A
#
# COMPACT_ATOMS: atom_id res chain seq x y z
N MET A 1 13.81 -9.56 -2.84
CA MET A 1 13.95 -8.85 -4.14
C MET A 1 13.62 -7.36 -4.02
N CYS A 2 12.60 -6.97 -3.24
CA CYS A 2 12.23 -5.56 -3.01
C CYS A 2 13.38 -4.67 -2.48
N SER A 3 14.30 -5.21 -1.69
CA SER A 3 15.53 -4.55 -1.23
C SER A 3 16.43 -4.10 -2.39
N ILE A 4 16.73 -5.01 -3.31
CA ILE A 4 17.56 -4.74 -4.49
C ILE A 4 16.85 -3.73 -5.42
N GLU A 5 15.55 -3.91 -5.64
CA GLU A 5 14.77 -3.01 -6.50
C GLU A 5 14.67 -1.60 -5.90
N SER A 6 14.43 -1.48 -4.59
CA SER A 6 14.39 -0.20 -3.88
C SER A 6 15.76 0.51 -3.94
N ALA A 7 16.87 -0.21 -3.74
CA ALA A 7 18.20 0.36 -3.90
C ALA A 7 18.46 0.84 -5.34
N ALA A 8 18.09 0.04 -6.34
CA ALA A 8 18.28 0.36 -7.76
C ALA A 8 17.45 1.57 -8.20
N PHE A 9 16.20 1.61 -7.75
CA PHE A 9 15.25 2.66 -8.06
C PHE A 9 15.64 4.00 -7.44
N HIS A 10 16.00 4.01 -6.16
CA HIS A 10 16.32 5.26 -5.44
C HIS A 10 17.75 5.77 -5.70
N ASN A 11 18.64 4.95 -6.28
CA ASN A 11 20.02 5.34 -6.61
C ASN A 11 20.36 5.03 -8.08
N PRO A 12 19.66 5.65 -9.06
CA PRO A 12 19.80 5.31 -10.48
C PRO A 12 21.19 5.61 -11.05
N LYS A 13 21.99 6.45 -10.37
CA LYS A 13 23.38 6.79 -10.74
C LYS A 13 24.42 5.86 -10.10
N ALA A 14 24.02 5.06 -9.12
CA ALA A 14 24.91 4.12 -8.46
C ALA A 14 24.83 2.75 -9.15
N ARG A 15 25.97 2.06 -9.24
CA ARG A 15 26.05 0.66 -9.65
C ARG A 15 25.74 -0.23 -8.46
N ILE A 16 24.89 -1.23 -8.67
CA ILE A 16 24.47 -2.17 -7.65
C ILE A 16 25.05 -3.53 -7.97
N TYR A 17 25.96 -4.00 -7.12
CA TYR A 17 26.61 -5.28 -7.25
C TYR A 17 25.91 -6.29 -6.35
N LEU A 18 25.34 -7.34 -6.95
CA LEU A 18 24.88 -8.52 -6.21
C LEU A 18 25.95 -9.60 -6.31
N PHE A 19 26.66 -9.86 -5.22
CA PHE A 19 27.63 -10.94 -5.13
C PHE A 19 26.91 -12.26 -4.81
N SER A 20 27.13 -13.30 -5.59
CA SER A 20 26.60 -14.64 -5.30
C SER A 20 27.65 -15.72 -5.47
N LEU A 21 27.62 -16.70 -4.56
CA LEU A 21 28.52 -17.85 -4.63
C LEU A 21 28.10 -18.90 -5.66
N LYS A 22 26.79 -19.05 -5.92
CA LYS A 22 26.25 -20.15 -6.77
C LYS A 22 24.91 -19.86 -7.46
N ALA A 23 24.24 -18.74 -7.20
CA ALA A 23 22.86 -18.54 -7.64
C ALA A 23 22.74 -17.61 -8.85
N ARG A 24 21.84 -17.98 -9.77
CA ARG A 24 21.37 -17.08 -10.84
C ARG A 24 20.13 -16.35 -10.33
N ILE A 25 20.12 -15.03 -10.43
CA ILE A 25 18.90 -14.22 -10.19
C ILE A 25 17.94 -14.47 -11.35
N ALA A 26 16.64 -14.30 -11.13
CA ALA A 26 15.66 -14.21 -12.20
C ALA A 26 16.07 -13.12 -13.22
N ASP A 27 16.23 -13.51 -14.50
CA ASP A 27 16.62 -12.63 -15.62
C ASP A 27 15.77 -11.35 -15.71
N VAL A 28 14.54 -11.38 -15.16
CA VAL A 28 13.58 -10.28 -15.19
C VAL A 28 14.09 -9.03 -14.47
N ILE A 29 14.79 -9.15 -13.33
CA ILE A 29 15.30 -8.00 -12.57
C ILE A 29 16.51 -7.37 -13.26
N LEU A 30 17.43 -8.21 -13.75
CA LEU A 30 18.59 -7.77 -14.53
C LEU A 30 18.19 -7.09 -15.85
N LYS A 31 17.06 -7.50 -16.44
CA LYS A 31 16.48 -6.84 -17.62
C LYS A 31 15.78 -5.52 -17.30
N LYS A 32 15.22 -5.36 -16.09
CA LYS A 32 14.44 -4.18 -15.69
C LYS A 32 15.32 -3.00 -15.25
N TYR A 33 16.42 -3.25 -14.53
CA TYR A 33 17.29 -2.20 -14.00
C TYR A 33 18.71 -2.31 -14.57
N LYS A 34 19.10 -1.33 -15.38
CA LYS A 34 20.39 -1.30 -16.09
C LYS A 34 21.60 -1.05 -15.17
N ASN A 35 21.37 -0.63 -13.93
CA ASN A 35 22.40 -0.33 -12.94
C ASN A 35 22.63 -1.49 -11.95
N ILE A 36 22.04 -2.67 -12.18
CA ILE A 36 22.30 -3.89 -11.39
C ILE A 36 23.26 -4.80 -12.14
N GLU A 37 24.28 -5.29 -11.44
CA GLU A 37 25.29 -6.22 -11.92
C GLU A 37 25.36 -7.43 -10.98
N LEU A 38 25.11 -8.62 -11.52
CA LEU A 38 25.32 -9.87 -10.78
C LEU A 38 26.79 -10.28 -10.91
N VAL A 39 27.46 -10.43 -9.78
CA VAL A 39 28.84 -10.91 -9.68
C VAL A 39 28.84 -12.30 -9.09
N LEU A 40 29.15 -13.30 -9.92
CA LEU A 40 29.43 -14.64 -9.43
C LEU A 40 30.86 -14.67 -8.88
N THR A 41 31.03 -15.20 -7.68
CA THR A 41 32.34 -15.19 -7.00
C THR A 41 32.57 -16.42 -6.12
N THR A 42 33.78 -16.56 -5.60
CA THR A 42 34.16 -17.53 -4.57
C THR A 42 34.64 -16.84 -3.29
N PRO A 43 34.64 -17.52 -2.13
CA PRO A 43 35.26 -16.97 -0.92
C PRO A 43 36.71 -16.55 -1.12
N GLU A 44 37.49 -17.34 -1.89
CA GLU A 44 38.89 -17.03 -2.19
C GLU A 44 39.03 -15.68 -2.91
N GLU A 45 38.19 -15.39 -3.91
CA GLU A 45 38.20 -14.12 -4.66
C GLU A 45 37.76 -12.92 -3.82
N VAL A 46 36.80 -13.14 -2.90
CA VAL A 46 36.32 -12.09 -1.99
C VAL A 46 37.39 -11.73 -0.96
N TYR A 47 38.08 -12.72 -0.41
CA TYR A 47 39.09 -12.49 0.63
C TYR A 47 40.48 -12.15 0.06
N GLU A 48 40.73 -12.37 -1.23
CA GLU A 48 41.96 -11.96 -1.89
C GLU A 48 42.22 -10.46 -1.71
N GLU A 49 43.47 -10.11 -1.38
CA GLU A 49 43.92 -8.76 -1.00
C GLU A 49 43.34 -8.23 0.32
N THR A 50 42.84 -9.11 1.18
CA THR A 50 42.43 -8.79 2.55
C THR A 50 43.17 -9.68 3.55
N PRO A 51 43.32 -9.26 4.82
CA PRO A 51 43.88 -10.11 5.88
C PRO A 51 43.11 -11.43 6.09
N LEU A 52 41.86 -11.51 5.61
CA LEU A 52 41.01 -12.69 5.78
C LEU A 52 41.42 -13.87 4.89
N ILE A 53 42.29 -13.68 3.88
CA ILE A 53 42.64 -14.78 2.96
C ILE A 53 43.33 -15.95 3.66
N ASP A 54 44.22 -15.67 4.61
CA ASP A 54 44.95 -16.72 5.33
C ASP A 54 44.09 -17.32 6.44
N TRP A 55 43.24 -16.51 7.07
CA TRP A 55 42.20 -17.00 7.98
C TRP A 55 41.22 -17.92 7.28
N TRP A 56 40.77 -17.59 6.06
CA TRP A 56 39.89 -18.48 5.29
C TRP A 56 40.57 -19.82 5.02
N LYS A 57 41.84 -19.82 4.61
CA LYS A 57 42.61 -21.05 4.37
C LYS A 57 42.71 -21.93 5.62
N SER A 58 42.87 -21.33 6.81
CA SER A 58 42.98 -22.09 8.07
C SER A 58 41.62 -22.49 8.66
N GLU A 59 40.61 -21.64 8.54
CA GLU A 59 39.34 -21.77 9.27
C GLU A 59 38.16 -22.27 8.43
N LYS A 60 38.27 -22.42 7.10
CA LYS A 60 37.12 -22.83 6.26
C LYS A 60 36.46 -24.11 6.77
N ASN A 61 37.26 -25.09 7.19
CA ASN A 61 36.76 -26.39 7.65
C ASN A 61 36.04 -26.28 9.00
N GLN A 62 36.43 -25.31 9.84
CA GLN A 62 35.76 -25.03 11.11
C GLN A 62 34.47 -24.25 10.87
N LEU A 63 34.51 -23.23 10.00
CA LEU A 63 33.33 -22.48 9.58
C LEU A 63 32.27 -23.40 8.98
N GLU A 64 32.63 -24.32 8.07
CA GLU A 64 31.67 -25.25 7.44
C GLU A 64 30.95 -26.18 8.44
N LYS A 65 31.62 -26.50 9.55
CA LYS A 65 31.08 -27.31 10.67
C LYS A 65 30.32 -26.47 11.71
N GLY A 66 30.50 -25.15 11.70
CA GLY A 66 29.89 -24.23 12.65
C GLY A 66 28.37 -24.14 12.52
N LYS A 67 27.70 -23.91 13.66
CA LYS A 67 26.23 -23.79 13.72
C LYS A 67 25.70 -22.60 12.92
N PHE A 68 26.48 -21.51 12.85
CA PHE A 68 26.08 -20.25 12.22
C PHE A 68 26.85 -19.94 10.93
N LYS A 69 27.33 -20.98 10.24
CA LYS A 69 28.20 -20.88 9.07
C LYS A 69 27.75 -19.92 7.97
N ILE A 70 26.45 -19.81 7.73
CA ILE A 70 25.90 -18.90 6.70
C ILE A 70 25.99 -17.44 7.17
N ASN A 71 25.67 -17.18 8.44
CA ASN A 71 25.79 -15.86 9.04
C ASN A 71 27.26 -15.42 9.10
N ASP A 72 28.14 -16.28 9.61
CA ASP A 72 29.58 -16.00 9.69
C ASP A 72 30.19 -15.73 8.29
N LEU A 73 29.81 -16.52 7.28
CA LEU A 73 30.27 -16.29 5.91
C LEU A 73 29.76 -14.94 5.37
N SER A 74 28.50 -14.57 5.64
CA SER A 74 27.93 -13.28 5.25
C SER A 74 28.57 -12.10 5.98
N ASP A 75 28.86 -12.25 7.27
CA ASP A 75 29.48 -11.23 8.14
C ASP A 75 30.93 -10.93 7.73
N THR A 76 31.67 -11.96 7.34
CA THR A 76 33.04 -11.79 6.86
C THR A 76 33.09 -11.25 5.43
N PHE A 77 32.18 -11.68 4.56
CA PHE A 77 32.10 -11.18 3.18
C PHE A 77 31.77 -9.69 3.12
N ARG A 78 30.78 -9.22 3.90
CA ARG A 78 30.37 -7.80 3.83
C ARG A 78 31.50 -6.85 4.23
N ILE A 79 32.29 -7.22 5.24
CA ILE A 79 33.45 -6.44 5.69
C ILE A 79 34.53 -6.45 4.60
N ALA A 80 34.86 -7.62 4.03
CA ALA A 80 35.87 -7.77 2.98
C ALA A 80 35.50 -6.98 1.71
N LEU A 81 34.25 -7.07 1.26
CA LEU A 81 33.78 -6.40 0.05
C LEU A 81 33.78 -4.88 0.21
N VAL A 82 33.28 -4.35 1.33
CA VAL A 82 33.30 -2.90 1.58
C VAL A 82 34.75 -2.42 1.76
N TYR A 83 35.63 -3.20 2.38
CA TYR A 83 37.05 -2.87 2.47
C TYR A 83 37.72 -2.82 1.08
N LYS A 84 37.45 -3.79 0.20
CA LYS A 84 38.09 -3.90 -1.12
C LYS A 84 37.57 -2.87 -2.12
N TYR A 85 36.27 -2.59 -2.10
CA TYR A 85 35.60 -1.77 -3.12
C TYR A 85 35.14 -0.40 -2.63
N GLY A 86 34.96 -0.21 -1.33
CA GLY A 86 34.25 0.93 -0.77
C GLY A 86 32.77 0.97 -1.20
N GLY A 87 32.00 1.89 -0.62
CA GLY A 87 30.58 2.07 -0.93
C GLY A 87 29.65 1.48 0.14
N LEU A 88 28.37 1.35 -0.21
CA LEU A 88 27.32 0.93 0.72
C LEU A 88 27.04 -0.56 0.61
N TYR A 89 27.15 -1.28 1.71
CA TYR A 89 26.57 -2.60 1.87
C TYR A 89 25.22 -2.52 2.58
N LEU A 90 24.25 -3.30 2.09
CA LEU A 90 22.93 -3.50 2.70
C LEU A 90 22.58 -5.00 2.71
N ASP A 91 22.03 -5.46 3.83
CA ASP A 91 21.42 -6.79 3.88
C ASP A 91 20.18 -6.87 2.95
N LEU A 92 19.87 -8.09 2.49
CA LEU A 92 18.82 -8.33 1.48
C LEU A 92 17.39 -8.17 2.02
N ASP A 93 17.23 -7.97 3.32
CA ASP A 93 15.99 -7.64 4.02
C ASP A 93 15.88 -6.14 4.36
N ILE A 94 16.87 -5.32 3.96
CA ILE A 94 16.83 -3.87 4.13
C ILE A 94 16.20 -3.19 2.90
N LEU A 95 15.13 -2.41 3.13
CA LEU A 95 14.53 -1.56 2.10
C LEU A 95 15.22 -0.19 2.07
N ASN A 96 15.73 0.18 0.91
CA ASN A 96 16.34 1.49 0.71
C ASN A 96 15.29 2.50 0.25
N LEU A 97 14.81 3.37 1.14
CA LEU A 97 13.70 4.28 0.83
C LEU A 97 14.11 5.60 0.17
N LYS A 98 15.40 6.00 0.29
CA LYS A 98 15.91 7.28 -0.21
C LYS A 98 17.31 7.13 -0.81
N ASN A 99 17.79 8.21 -1.44
CA ASN A 99 19.15 8.26 -1.94
C ASN A 99 20.14 8.46 -0.77
N ILE A 100 21.13 7.58 -0.64
CA ILE A 100 22.10 7.55 0.47
C ILE A 100 23.47 8.17 0.09
N GLN A 101 23.60 8.69 -1.13
CA GLN A 101 24.86 9.26 -1.64
C GLN A 101 25.53 10.39 -0.83
N PRO A 102 24.84 11.21 0.00
CA PRO A 102 25.55 12.21 0.80
C PRO A 102 26.25 11.64 2.05
N LEU A 103 26.00 10.38 2.44
CA LEU A 103 26.55 9.80 3.66
C LEU A 103 27.94 9.16 3.43
N LYS A 104 28.76 9.11 4.48
CA LYS A 104 30.09 8.47 4.48
C LYS A 104 30.41 7.87 5.84
N ASN A 105 31.28 6.87 5.89
CA ASN A 105 31.86 6.30 7.12
C ASN A 105 30.83 6.03 8.23
N LEU A 106 29.86 5.15 7.94
CA LEU A 106 28.81 4.77 8.88
C LEU A 106 28.58 3.26 8.90
N ASN A 107 27.93 2.84 9.97
CA ASN A 107 27.46 1.49 10.24
C ASN A 107 26.05 1.57 10.83
N GLY A 108 25.26 0.52 10.66
CA GLY A 108 23.95 0.42 11.27
C GLY A 108 24.02 0.40 12.79
N VAL A 109 23.07 1.06 13.43
CA VAL A 109 22.92 1.11 14.89
C VAL A 109 21.48 0.79 15.24
N CYS A 110 21.27 -0.13 16.17
CA CYS A 110 19.97 -0.43 16.75
C CYS A 110 19.98 0.02 18.22
N TYR A 111 18.91 0.66 18.66
CA TYR A 111 18.68 0.94 20.07
C TYR A 111 17.68 -0.07 20.61
N SER A 112 18.01 -0.75 21.71
CA SER A 112 17.07 -1.62 22.43
C SER A 112 16.47 -0.83 23.57
N LYS A 113 15.16 -0.54 23.49
CA LYS A 113 14.44 0.21 24.52
C LYS A 113 14.27 -0.61 25.81
N ASP A 114 14.18 -1.93 25.70
CA ASP A 114 14.01 -2.84 26.85
C ASP A 114 15.29 -2.98 27.68
N GLU A 115 16.46 -2.92 27.02
CA GLU A 115 17.76 -3.06 27.67
C GLU A 115 18.47 -1.72 27.89
N ASN A 116 17.90 -0.61 27.40
CA ASN A 116 18.53 0.71 27.33
C ASN A 116 19.97 0.62 26.77
N SER A 117 20.13 -0.20 25.73
CA SER A 117 21.42 -0.59 25.16
C SER A 117 21.47 -0.22 23.68
N ILE A 118 22.68 0.08 23.18
CA ILE A 118 22.91 0.36 21.77
C ILE A 118 23.73 -0.78 21.19
N GLU A 119 23.15 -1.43 20.20
CA GLU A 119 23.79 -2.46 19.43
C GLU A 119 24.30 -1.90 18.11
N ILE A 120 25.61 -2.00 17.94
CA ILE A 120 26.23 -1.70 16.67
C ILE A 120 26.10 -2.94 15.79
N ASN A 121 25.48 -2.81 14.63
CA ASN A 121 25.32 -3.90 13.68
C ASN A 121 26.17 -3.69 12.42
N ASN A 122 26.28 -4.76 11.64
CA ASN A 122 26.96 -4.80 10.35
C ASN A 122 25.98 -5.05 9.20
N ALA A 123 24.66 -4.88 9.40
CA ALA A 123 23.64 -5.02 8.35
C ALA A 123 23.69 -3.87 7.33
N ILE A 124 24.25 -2.74 7.74
CA ILE A 124 24.49 -1.56 6.93
C ILE A 124 25.93 -1.13 7.15
N LEU A 125 26.73 -1.02 6.09
CA LEU A 125 28.12 -0.54 6.15
C LEU A 125 28.38 0.42 5.00
N LEU A 126 28.72 1.67 5.28
CA LEU A 126 29.14 2.64 4.27
C LEU A 126 30.53 3.14 4.62
N PHE A 127 31.55 2.67 3.92
CA PHE A 127 32.91 3.10 4.17
C PHE A 127 33.65 3.33 2.86
N GLU A 128 34.68 4.18 2.94
CA GLU A 128 35.63 4.33 1.84
C GLU A 128 36.47 3.05 1.69
N LYS A 129 37.00 2.85 0.48
CA LYS A 129 37.88 1.71 0.19
C LYS A 129 39.09 1.73 1.14
N LYS A 130 39.44 0.56 1.68
CA LYS A 130 40.54 0.33 2.63
C LYS A 130 40.42 1.10 3.96
N HIS A 131 39.20 1.43 4.41
CA HIS A 131 39.00 2.15 5.66
C HIS A 131 39.58 1.40 6.88
N GLY A 132 40.28 2.13 7.76
CA GLY A 132 41.03 1.56 8.88
C GLY A 132 40.17 0.83 9.91
N PHE A 133 38.93 1.27 10.13
CA PHE A 133 37.97 0.56 10.99
C PHE A 133 37.67 -0.87 10.49
N LEU A 134 37.47 -1.03 9.18
CA LEU A 134 37.21 -2.35 8.59
C LEU A 134 38.45 -3.25 8.66
N LEU A 135 39.66 -2.67 8.56
CA LEU A 135 40.91 -3.40 8.81
C LEU A 135 40.97 -3.90 10.25
N ALA A 136 40.71 -3.03 11.23
CA ALA A 136 40.69 -3.40 12.65
C ALA A 136 39.63 -4.49 12.93
N ALA A 137 38.47 -4.45 12.26
CA ALA A 137 37.47 -5.50 12.34
C ALA A 137 37.97 -6.84 11.79
N MET A 138 38.64 -6.85 10.64
CA MET A 138 39.22 -8.08 10.10
C MET A 138 40.33 -8.63 11.01
N GLU A 139 41.20 -7.77 11.56
CA GLU A 139 42.25 -8.19 12.49
C GLU A 139 41.71 -8.76 13.81
N ASP A 140 40.65 -8.15 14.37
CA ASP A 140 39.99 -8.69 15.57
C ASP A 140 39.32 -10.03 15.27
N LEU A 141 38.63 -10.16 14.14
CA LEU A 141 38.00 -11.41 13.73
C LEU A 141 39.03 -12.53 13.67
N ILE A 142 40.18 -12.31 13.02
CA ILE A 142 41.25 -13.33 12.88
C ILE A 142 41.70 -13.84 14.25
N LYS A 143 41.83 -12.94 15.24
CA LYS A 143 42.33 -13.29 16.58
C LYS A 143 41.27 -13.97 17.44
N ASN A 144 40.00 -13.60 17.25
CA ASN A 144 38.94 -13.92 18.20
C ASN A 144 37.83 -14.80 17.61
N TYR A 145 37.94 -15.30 16.37
CA TYR A 145 36.87 -16.03 15.68
C TYR A 145 36.21 -17.14 16.55
N LYS A 146 34.87 -17.18 16.59
CA LYS A 146 34.11 -18.21 17.31
C LYS A 146 32.94 -18.75 16.49
N THR A 147 33.00 -20.03 16.14
CA THR A 147 32.02 -20.72 15.26
C THR A 147 30.65 -21.01 15.89
N ASN A 148 30.56 -20.96 17.22
CA ASN A 148 29.41 -21.47 17.98
C ASN A 148 28.61 -20.41 18.75
N ILE A 149 28.91 -19.13 18.57
CA ILE A 149 28.22 -18.02 19.25
C ILE A 149 27.59 -17.10 18.21
N TRP A 150 26.25 -17.01 18.22
CA TRP A 150 25.52 -16.16 17.30
C TRP A 150 25.88 -14.68 17.52
N GLY A 151 26.12 -13.95 16.42
CA GLY A 151 26.44 -12.52 16.45
C GLY A 151 27.86 -12.17 16.92
N TYR A 152 28.65 -13.15 17.38
CA TYR A 152 30.02 -12.91 17.88
C TYR A 152 30.97 -12.40 16.78
N ASN A 153 30.81 -12.92 15.57
CA ASN A 153 31.62 -12.57 14.39
C ASN A 153 30.97 -11.46 13.54
N GLY A 154 29.79 -10.97 13.93
CA GLY A 154 29.01 -9.96 13.22
C GLY A 154 28.81 -8.68 14.07
N PRO A 155 27.62 -8.42 14.63
CA PRO A 155 27.38 -7.22 15.45
C PRO A 155 28.39 -7.02 16.60
N GLN A 156 28.70 -8.07 17.36
CA GLN A 156 29.65 -7.96 18.48
C GLN A 156 31.09 -7.68 18.00
N LEU A 157 31.45 -8.13 16.79
CA LEU A 157 32.74 -7.80 16.18
C LEU A 157 32.88 -6.30 15.94
N MET A 158 31.83 -5.64 15.44
CA MET A 158 31.86 -4.19 15.19
C MET A 158 32.14 -3.41 16.47
N TYR A 159 31.56 -3.85 17.60
CA TYR A 159 31.82 -3.24 18.90
C TYR A 159 33.28 -3.40 19.36
N ARG A 160 33.85 -4.61 19.23
CA ARG A 160 35.27 -4.86 19.59
C ARG A 160 36.23 -4.08 18.68
N ALA A 161 35.97 -4.10 17.38
CA ALA A 161 36.73 -3.37 16.39
C ALA A 161 36.74 -1.85 16.68
N LEU A 162 35.61 -1.30 17.11
CA LEU A 162 35.49 0.13 17.40
C LEU A 162 36.31 0.52 18.65
N LYS A 163 36.36 -0.33 19.67
CA LYS A 163 37.24 -0.11 20.84
C LYS A 163 38.72 -0.03 20.44
N ILE A 164 39.14 -0.97 19.59
CA ILE A 164 40.51 -1.04 19.07
C ILE A 164 40.81 0.20 18.23
N TYR A 165 39.93 0.50 17.27
CA TYR A 165 40.10 1.60 16.32
C TYR A 165 40.11 2.98 16.99
N CYS A 166 39.19 3.21 17.92
CA CYS A 166 39.06 4.49 18.61
C CYS A 166 39.95 4.60 19.86
N LYS A 167 40.71 3.54 20.18
CA LYS A 167 41.53 3.42 21.39
C LYS A 167 40.77 3.80 22.67
N THR A 168 39.53 3.34 22.79
CA THR A 168 38.63 3.67 23.89
C THR A 168 38.15 2.43 24.62
N GLN A 169 38.01 2.54 25.95
CA GLN A 169 37.44 1.49 26.79
C GLN A 169 35.92 1.61 26.92
N ASN A 170 35.37 2.81 26.66
CA ASN A 170 33.94 3.09 26.81
C ASN A 170 33.41 3.91 25.62
N ILE A 171 32.91 3.19 24.61
CA ILE A 171 32.30 3.76 23.41
C ILE A 171 31.09 4.65 23.76
N TYR A 172 30.31 4.30 24.79
CA TYR A 172 29.10 5.02 25.18
C TYR A 172 29.37 6.42 25.75
N LYS A 173 30.56 6.68 26.32
CA LYS A 173 30.96 8.03 26.75
C LYS A 173 31.36 8.94 25.58
N ASP A 174 31.90 8.36 24.51
CA ASP A 174 32.34 9.10 23.33
C ASP A 174 31.18 9.38 22.34
N LEU A 175 30.04 8.69 22.52
CA LEU A 175 28.77 8.93 21.83
C LEU A 175 27.99 10.05 22.55
N VAL A 176 27.84 11.22 21.91
CA VAL A 176 26.99 12.30 22.42
C VAL A 176 25.54 11.96 22.08
N PHE A 177 24.72 11.71 23.11
CA PHE A 177 23.29 11.41 22.95
C PHE A 177 22.43 12.64 23.21
N ASP A 178 21.51 12.93 22.29
CA ASP A 178 20.30 13.67 22.60
C ASP A 178 19.27 12.64 23.11
N GLN A 179 18.89 12.73 24.38
CA GLN A 179 18.10 11.71 25.09
C GLN A 179 16.61 11.66 24.69
N ASN A 180 16.19 12.47 23.72
CA ASN A 180 14.80 12.64 23.34
C ASN A 180 14.39 11.94 22.03
N GLN A 181 15.15 10.95 21.52
CA GLN A 181 14.92 10.40 20.17
C GLN A 181 14.95 8.88 20.13
N GLU A 182 13.78 8.28 19.91
CA GLU A 182 13.62 6.85 19.69
C GLU A 182 13.94 6.45 18.24
N TYR A 183 14.87 5.49 18.10
CA TYR A 183 15.27 4.79 16.86
C TYR A 183 15.73 5.66 15.68
N LYS A 184 16.99 6.12 15.72
CA LYS A 184 17.68 6.72 14.57
C LYS A 184 18.82 5.83 14.05
N LEU A 185 19.05 5.86 12.73
CA LEU A 185 20.34 5.49 12.14
C LEU A 185 21.31 6.61 12.51
N TRP A 186 22.03 6.42 13.60
CA TRP A 186 22.88 7.47 14.14
C TRP A 186 24.04 7.76 13.19
N ASN A 187 24.26 9.04 12.91
CA ASN A 187 25.38 9.50 12.08
C ASN A 187 26.69 9.34 12.86
N LEU A 188 27.24 8.12 12.87
CA LEU A 188 28.53 7.80 13.48
C LEU A 188 29.72 8.43 12.73
N THR A 189 29.50 9.13 11.62
CA THR A 189 30.56 9.85 10.89
C THR A 189 31.34 10.76 11.82
N GLN A 190 30.67 11.44 12.76
CA GLN A 190 31.37 12.29 13.73
C GLN A 190 32.29 11.49 14.68
N LEU A 191 31.88 10.29 15.08
CA LEU A 191 32.70 9.40 15.91
C LEU A 191 33.91 8.89 15.12
N TYR A 192 33.70 8.36 13.92
CA TYR A 192 34.82 7.89 13.08
C TYR A 192 35.77 9.02 12.71
N THR A 193 35.25 10.21 12.41
CA THR A 193 36.07 11.40 12.16
C THR A 193 36.91 11.78 13.39
N LYS A 194 36.34 11.70 14.61
CA LYS A 194 37.09 11.89 15.86
C LYS A 194 38.17 10.82 16.06
N CYS A 195 37.86 9.55 15.77
CA CYS A 195 38.83 8.46 15.89
C CYS A 195 39.98 8.59 14.86
N ASP A 196 39.66 9.02 13.64
CA ASP A 196 40.64 9.34 12.59
C ASP A 196 41.54 10.51 13.02
N MET A 197 40.98 11.57 13.62
CA MET A 197 41.78 12.66 14.18
C MET A 197 42.70 12.18 15.31
N ARG A 198 42.25 11.28 16.20
CA ARG A 198 43.12 10.66 17.23
C ARG A 198 44.25 9.81 16.63
N HIS A 199 44.03 9.20 15.46
CA HIS A 199 45.06 8.48 14.72
C HIS A 199 46.04 9.39 13.97
N ARG A 200 45.60 10.61 13.58
CA ARG A 200 46.43 11.60 12.86
C ARG A 200 47.14 12.61 13.76
N LEU A 201 46.77 12.73 15.04
CA LEU A 201 47.41 13.63 15.99
C LEU A 201 48.75 13.07 16.50
N THR A 202 49.76 13.13 15.63
CA THR A 202 51.11 13.55 16.02
C THR A 202 51.31 14.97 15.48
N THR A 203 51.16 15.94 16.39
CA THR A 203 51.44 17.40 16.27
C THR A 203 50.51 18.32 15.45
N CYS A 204 50.20 19.46 16.10
CA CYS A 204 49.75 20.80 15.62
C CYS A 204 48.24 21.16 15.48
N SER A 205 47.79 21.94 16.47
CA SER A 205 47.19 23.30 16.42
C SER A 205 46.11 23.69 15.38
N PHE A 206 44.89 23.87 15.89
CA PHE A 206 43.81 24.85 15.63
C PHE A 206 43.60 25.58 14.27
N LEU A 207 42.30 25.58 13.89
CA LEU A 207 41.46 26.58 13.17
C LEU A 207 41.33 26.57 11.61
N ILE A 208 40.25 25.90 11.16
CA ILE A 208 39.05 26.43 10.43
C ILE A 208 39.13 26.87 8.94
N VAL A 209 38.39 26.09 8.13
CA VAL A 209 37.51 26.42 6.96
C VAL A 209 38.11 26.60 5.56
N VAL A 210 37.78 25.69 4.62
CA VAL A 210 36.79 25.81 3.52
C VAL A 210 36.78 24.51 2.70
N PHE A 211 35.56 24.05 2.40
CA PHE A 211 35.09 23.15 1.34
C PHE A 211 36.04 22.72 0.21
N LEU A 212 36.01 21.40 -0.07
CA LEU A 212 35.83 20.74 -1.38
C LEU A 212 36.73 19.50 -1.49
N THR A 213 36.13 18.32 -1.33
CA THR A 213 36.34 17.23 -2.30
C THR A 213 35.06 16.41 -2.39
N PHE A 214 34.29 16.72 -3.43
CA PHE A 214 33.35 15.79 -4.04
C PHE A 214 34.11 14.52 -4.43
N MET A 215 33.69 13.37 -3.90
CA MET A 215 33.83 12.09 -4.59
C MET A 215 32.53 11.35 -4.43
N ALA A 216 31.83 11.14 -5.54
CA ALA A 216 30.59 10.39 -5.60
C ALA A 216 30.86 8.90 -5.34
N LEU A 217 30.36 8.36 -4.24
CA LEU A 217 30.32 6.91 -4.02
C LEU A 217 29.13 6.34 -4.81
N ASN A 218 29.39 5.89 -6.03
CA ASN A 218 28.39 5.37 -6.96
C ASN A 218 28.23 3.84 -6.84
N ARG A 219 28.33 3.22 -5.66
CA ARG A 219 28.35 1.74 -5.53
C ARG A 219 27.54 1.21 -4.33
N PHE A 220 26.66 0.26 -4.60
CA PHE A 220 25.92 -0.56 -3.63
C PHE A 220 26.37 -2.01 -3.74
N ILE A 221 26.45 -2.72 -2.62
CA ILE A 221 26.93 -4.09 -2.52
C ILE A 221 25.89 -4.90 -1.75
N PHE A 222 25.45 -6.01 -2.32
CA PHE A 222 24.57 -7.00 -1.71
C PHE A 222 25.22 -8.38 -1.80
N ILE A 223 25.02 -9.23 -0.80
CA ILE A 223 25.57 -10.61 -0.81
C ILE A 223 24.44 -11.62 -0.77
N PHE A 224 24.52 -12.65 -1.62
CA PHE A 224 23.58 -13.75 -1.75
C PHE A 224 24.28 -15.11 -1.55
N THR A 225 24.07 -15.74 -0.39
CA THR A 225 24.80 -16.97 -0.03
C THR A 225 24.10 -18.30 -0.33
N ARG A 226 22.81 -18.39 -0.75
CA ARG A 226 22.16 -19.57 -1.43
C ARG A 226 20.65 -19.38 -1.76
N PRO A 227 20.03 -20.24 -2.62
CA PRO A 227 18.70 -20.03 -3.20
C PRO A 227 17.55 -20.48 -2.29
N TYR A 228 16.46 -19.72 -2.36
CA TYR A 228 15.08 -20.04 -1.94
C TYR A 228 14.92 -20.73 -0.57
N TYR A 229 14.63 -19.94 0.45
CA TYR A 229 13.69 -20.31 1.50
C TYR A 229 12.79 -19.11 1.79
N GLN A 230 11.48 -19.36 1.71
CA GLN A 230 10.44 -18.49 2.21
C GLN A 230 10.60 -18.46 3.73
N ILE A 231 11.09 -17.35 4.27
CA ILE A 231 11.14 -17.09 5.70
C ILE A 231 10.21 -15.90 5.91
N ASP A 232 9.17 -16.09 6.71
CA ASP A 232 8.38 -15.00 7.26
C ASP A 232 9.30 -14.13 8.12
N TYR A 233 9.49 -12.88 7.71
CA TYR A 233 10.23 -11.90 8.49
C TYR A 233 9.28 -11.02 9.30
N PRO A 234 9.65 -10.61 10.52
CA PRO A 234 8.99 -9.52 11.22
C PRO A 234 9.11 -8.25 10.39
N LYS A 235 8.01 -7.48 10.30
CA LYS A 235 7.98 -6.17 9.67
C LYS A 235 8.89 -5.20 10.44
N TYR A 236 9.96 -4.74 9.81
CA TYR A 236 10.63 -3.50 10.22
C TYR A 236 10.55 -2.50 9.07
N THR A 237 10.01 -1.32 9.37
CA THR A 237 9.87 -0.19 8.44
C THR A 237 10.79 0.92 8.94
N PHE A 238 11.79 1.33 8.15
CA PHE A 238 12.68 2.43 8.50
C PHE A 238 12.39 3.65 7.62
N ILE A 239 11.95 4.76 8.21
CA ILE A 239 11.75 6.05 7.52
C ILE A 239 13.08 6.81 7.54
N LEU A 240 13.58 7.22 6.37
CA LEU A 240 14.70 8.17 6.26
C LEU A 240 14.11 9.58 6.10
N GLU A 241 14.52 10.56 6.92
CA GLU A 241 14.27 11.99 6.69
C GLU A 241 15.53 12.71 6.16
N ASP A 242 15.30 13.88 5.53
CA ASP A 242 16.18 14.58 4.60
C ASP A 242 16.91 15.76 5.26
N ASP A 243 18.25 15.77 5.22
CA ASP A 243 19.13 16.87 5.70
C ASP A 243 19.24 18.01 4.67
N ARG A 244 18.10 18.61 4.28
CA ARG A 244 18.12 19.90 3.56
C ARG A 244 18.12 21.05 4.56
N PRO A 245 19.12 21.96 4.52
CA PRO A 245 19.05 23.19 5.30
C PRO A 245 17.97 24.11 4.70
N ASN A 246 17.08 24.60 5.56
CA ASN A 246 15.92 25.49 5.31
C ASN A 246 14.59 24.85 4.87
N LEU A 247 14.01 24.02 5.73
CA LEU A 247 12.55 23.94 5.90
C LEU A 247 12.20 24.08 7.39
N ASN A 248 12.40 25.27 7.95
CA ASN A 248 11.90 25.64 9.29
C ASN A 248 10.37 25.84 9.32
N ILE A 249 9.63 25.16 8.45
CA ILE A 249 8.17 25.22 8.38
C ILE A 249 7.68 23.79 8.26
N CYS A 250 7.75 23.10 9.39
CA CYS A 250 6.92 21.97 9.73
C CYS A 250 7.30 20.57 9.18
N SER A 251 7.55 19.61 10.09
CA SER A 251 7.64 18.17 9.80
C SER A 251 6.28 17.50 10.05
N PRO A 252 5.72 16.76 9.09
CA PRO A 252 4.40 16.16 9.21
C PRO A 252 4.44 14.83 9.95
N PHE A 253 5.49 14.43 10.69
CA PHE A 253 5.52 13.18 11.45
C PHE A 253 5.57 13.44 12.96
N ASN A 254 4.77 12.73 13.75
CA ASN A 254 4.60 12.90 15.20
C ASN A 254 4.97 11.60 15.96
N GLU A 255 5.51 11.65 17.18
CA GLU A 255 6.19 10.49 17.77
C GLU A 255 5.33 9.54 18.65
N ASN A 256 4.01 9.77 18.81
CA ASN A 256 3.17 8.96 19.71
C ASN A 256 1.88 8.45 19.06
N TYR A 257 1.76 7.13 18.80
CA TYR A 257 0.47 6.47 18.51
C TYR A 257 0.45 4.99 18.92
N THR A 258 -0.75 4.51 19.28
CA THR A 258 -1.09 3.11 19.57
C THR A 258 -1.81 2.48 18.38
N GLU A 259 -1.42 1.26 17.99
CA GLU A 259 -2.12 0.47 16.96
C GLU A 259 -3.55 0.13 17.41
N PHE A 260 -4.55 0.36 16.55
CA PHE A 260 -5.93 -0.08 16.74
C PHE A 260 -6.21 -1.29 15.83
N LYS A 261 -6.54 -2.44 16.43
CA LYS A 261 -7.04 -3.62 15.71
C LYS A 261 -8.39 -4.00 16.30
N VAL A 262 -9.40 -4.19 15.45
CA VAL A 262 -10.66 -4.83 15.85
C VAL A 262 -10.67 -6.22 15.23
N VAL A 263 -10.86 -7.23 16.08
CA VAL A 263 -11.07 -8.61 15.68
C VAL A 263 -12.56 -8.90 15.88
N ILE A 264 -13.24 -9.37 14.84
CA ILE A 264 -14.64 -9.80 14.90
C ILE A 264 -14.67 -11.23 14.35
N ASP A 265 -15.38 -12.14 14.99
CA ASP A 265 -15.49 -13.55 14.55
C ASP A 265 -14.14 -14.27 14.32
N GLY A 266 -13.08 -13.87 15.02
CA GLY A 266 -11.73 -14.45 14.88
C GLY A 266 -10.91 -13.94 13.69
N GLU A 267 -11.45 -13.03 12.88
CA GLU A 267 -10.76 -12.44 11.73
C GLU A 267 -10.28 -11.01 12.06
N PRO A 268 -9.01 -10.66 11.78
CA PRO A 268 -8.52 -9.30 11.88
C PRO A 268 -9.09 -8.46 10.72
N TYR A 269 -9.96 -7.50 11.03
CA TYR A 269 -10.56 -6.67 9.98
C TYR A 269 -9.54 -5.59 9.57
N PRO A 270 -9.21 -5.49 8.26
CA PRO A 270 -8.44 -4.36 7.78
C PRO A 270 -9.27 -3.12 7.99
N GLN A 271 -8.78 -2.21 8.83
CA GLN A 271 -9.27 -0.85 8.85
C GLN A 271 -9.28 -0.35 7.39
N ILE A 272 -10.42 0.19 6.92
CA ILE A 272 -10.58 0.90 5.64
C ILE A 272 -9.79 2.23 5.66
N VAL A 273 -8.78 2.30 6.53
CA VAL A 273 -7.96 3.46 6.74
C VAL A 273 -6.80 3.35 5.73
N PRO A 274 -6.66 4.33 4.83
CA PRO A 274 -5.60 4.30 3.84
C PRO A 274 -4.21 4.16 4.45
N LEU A 275 -3.29 3.55 3.70
CA LEU A 275 -1.90 3.23 4.08
C LEU A 275 -1.13 4.37 4.79
N PHE A 276 -1.48 5.63 4.56
CA PHE A 276 -0.81 6.79 5.17
C PHE A 276 -1.18 7.06 6.62
N PHE A 277 -2.33 6.61 7.15
CA PHE A 277 -2.62 6.73 8.59
C PHE A 277 -1.87 5.71 9.45
N ASN A 278 -1.20 4.73 8.83
CA ASN A 278 -0.28 3.84 9.52
C ASN A 278 1.06 4.54 9.89
N GLN A 279 1.21 5.80 9.49
CA GLN A 279 2.29 6.68 9.90
C GLN A 279 1.68 7.80 10.76
N SER A 280 2.35 8.16 11.84
CA SER A 280 1.93 9.24 12.73
C SER A 280 2.04 10.58 12.02
N ILE A 281 1.04 10.98 11.23
CA ILE A 281 1.09 12.21 10.45
C ILE A 281 0.55 13.40 11.26
N ASN A 282 1.35 14.45 11.45
CA ASN A 282 0.90 15.77 11.88
C ASN A 282 0.18 16.49 10.72
N PHE A 283 -1.13 16.32 10.64
CA PHE A 283 -1.93 16.93 9.58
C PHE A 283 -2.10 18.45 9.70
N SER A 284 -1.95 19.02 10.91
CA SER A 284 -1.91 20.48 11.11
C SER A 284 -0.78 21.12 10.31
N CYS A 285 0.34 20.39 10.22
CA CYS A 285 1.49 20.74 9.41
C CYS A 285 1.18 20.89 7.93
N LEU A 286 0.53 19.87 7.36
CA LEU A 286 0.17 19.83 5.94
C LEU A 286 -0.81 20.94 5.57
N ASN A 287 -1.67 21.35 6.53
CA ASN A 287 -2.56 22.50 6.36
C ASN A 287 -1.82 23.86 6.40
N SER A 288 -0.68 23.92 7.09
CA SER A 288 0.11 25.15 7.27
C SER A 288 1.10 25.41 6.12
N ASN A 289 1.21 24.48 5.15
CA ASN A 289 2.06 24.67 3.97
C ASN A 289 1.59 25.90 3.17
N PRO A 290 2.44 26.92 2.93
CA PRO A 290 2.07 28.12 2.19
C PRO A 290 1.69 27.84 0.73
N LYS A 291 2.10 26.69 0.18
CA LYS A 291 1.74 26.28 -1.18
C LYS A 291 0.53 25.35 -1.17
N ARG A 292 -0.59 25.85 -1.72
CA ARG A 292 -1.74 25.00 -2.07
C ARG A 292 -1.42 24.13 -3.27
N LYS A 293 -1.78 22.85 -3.18
CA LYS A 293 -1.67 21.90 -4.29
C LYS A 293 -2.91 21.96 -5.15
N THR A 294 -2.74 22.09 -6.46
CA THR A 294 -3.86 22.19 -7.41
C THR A 294 -4.12 20.84 -8.07
N ILE A 295 -5.37 20.37 -7.96
CA ILE A 295 -5.91 19.22 -8.69
C ILE A 295 -6.74 19.77 -9.87
N LEU A 296 -6.43 19.33 -11.10
CA LEU A 296 -7.19 19.63 -12.30
C LEU A 296 -8.06 18.43 -12.68
N LEU A 297 -9.38 18.64 -12.78
CA LEU A 297 -10.26 17.68 -13.43
C LEU A 297 -10.24 17.93 -14.93
N TRP A 298 -9.63 17.03 -15.71
CA TRP A 298 -9.54 17.21 -17.16
C TRP A 298 -10.91 17.19 -17.86
N ASN A 299 -11.82 16.40 -17.30
CA ASN A 299 -13.16 16.17 -17.81
C ASN A 299 -14.14 15.92 -16.65
N LYS A 300 -15.44 16.01 -16.97
CA LYS A 300 -16.50 15.71 -16.01
C LYS A 300 -16.52 14.21 -15.71
N PHE A 301 -16.61 13.88 -14.43
CA PHE A 301 -16.92 12.54 -13.97
C PHE A 301 -18.43 12.31 -14.10
N ILE A 302 -18.85 11.72 -15.22
CA ILE A 302 -20.27 11.49 -15.51
C ILE A 302 -20.74 10.27 -14.71
N GLY A 303 -21.93 10.36 -14.10
CA GLY A 303 -22.58 9.22 -13.43
C GLY A 303 -22.29 9.08 -11.93
N LEU A 304 -21.44 9.93 -11.35
CA LEU A 304 -21.18 9.94 -9.91
C LEU A 304 -21.85 11.16 -9.24
N PRO A 305 -22.53 10.99 -8.11
CA PRO A 305 -23.12 12.11 -7.37
C PRO A 305 -22.05 12.92 -6.60
N ASN A 306 -22.29 14.21 -6.39
CA ASN A 306 -21.52 15.07 -5.49
C ASN A 306 -20.01 15.24 -5.80
N ILE A 307 -19.64 15.27 -7.08
CA ILE A 307 -18.26 15.57 -7.48
C ILE A 307 -17.99 17.07 -7.29
N PRO A 308 -16.92 17.45 -6.58
CA PRO A 308 -16.55 18.86 -6.48
C PRO A 308 -16.14 19.38 -7.85
N VAL A 309 -16.56 20.59 -8.21
CA VAL A 309 -16.23 21.20 -9.52
C VAL A 309 -15.36 22.45 -9.39
N ASN A 310 -15.08 22.88 -8.17
CA ASN A 310 -14.20 24.01 -7.84
C ASN A 310 -13.60 23.84 -6.44
N SER A 311 -12.65 24.71 -6.06
CA SER A 311 -12.01 24.66 -4.73
C SER A 311 -12.97 24.79 -3.56
N ARG A 312 -14.08 25.54 -3.69
CA ARG A 312 -15.06 25.69 -2.60
C ARG A 312 -15.80 24.38 -2.36
N ASP A 313 -16.21 23.71 -3.43
CA ASP A 313 -16.87 22.40 -3.34
C ASP A 313 -15.92 21.35 -2.80
N LEU A 314 -14.65 21.35 -3.24
CA LEU A 314 -13.62 20.47 -2.70
C LEU A 314 -13.42 20.72 -1.21
N HIS A 315 -13.24 21.97 -0.79
CA HIS A 315 -13.04 22.30 0.62
C HIS A 315 -14.23 21.85 1.49
N ASN A 316 -15.46 22.11 1.03
CA ASN A 316 -16.67 21.64 1.70
C ASN A 316 -16.74 20.10 1.77
N LEU A 317 -16.34 19.41 0.71
CA LEU A 317 -16.29 17.95 0.70
C LEU A 317 -15.26 17.43 1.71
N LEU A 318 -14.06 18.00 1.73
CA LEU A 318 -12.99 17.61 2.64
C LEU A 318 -13.39 17.81 4.10
N LEU A 319 -13.99 18.96 4.44
CA LEU A 319 -14.53 19.23 5.78
C LEU A 319 -15.63 18.24 6.18
N LYS A 320 -16.58 17.97 5.28
CA LYS A 320 -17.66 16.99 5.53
C LYS A 320 -17.14 15.56 5.70
N SER A 321 -16.02 15.22 5.07
CA SER A 321 -15.38 13.91 5.22
C SER A 321 -14.43 13.81 6.42
N SER A 322 -14.43 14.81 7.32
CA SER A 322 -13.47 14.92 8.42
C SER A 322 -12.02 14.77 7.95
N CYS A 323 -11.73 15.22 6.72
CA CYS A 323 -10.41 15.06 6.12
C CYS A 323 -9.41 15.92 6.90
N PRO A 324 -8.31 15.34 7.39
CA PRO A 324 -7.39 16.07 8.24
C PRO A 324 -6.55 17.09 7.45
N VAL A 325 -6.56 17.02 6.11
CA VAL A 325 -5.87 17.97 5.23
C VAL A 325 -6.85 18.60 4.24
N THR A 326 -7.00 19.92 4.30
CA THR A 326 -7.93 20.69 3.45
C THR A 326 -7.22 21.68 2.53
N ASN A 327 -5.88 21.72 2.58
CA ASN A 327 -5.03 22.69 1.89
C ASN A 327 -4.79 22.33 0.41
N CYS A 328 -5.85 22.05 -0.35
CA CYS A 328 -5.77 21.78 -1.79
C CYS A 328 -6.82 22.57 -2.56
N ASP A 329 -6.52 22.88 -3.80
CA ASP A 329 -7.40 23.57 -4.74
C ASP A 329 -7.86 22.62 -5.85
N LEU A 330 -9.05 22.90 -6.38
CA LEU A 330 -9.63 22.16 -7.49
C LEU A 330 -10.01 23.10 -8.62
N THR A 331 -9.67 22.72 -9.85
CA THR A 331 -10.07 23.47 -11.05
C THR A 331 -10.50 22.53 -12.17
N MET A 332 -11.36 23.04 -13.05
CA MET A 332 -11.71 22.41 -14.33
C MET A 332 -11.18 23.22 -15.53
N ASP A 333 -10.44 24.30 -15.28
CA ASP A 333 -9.86 25.14 -16.32
C ASP A 333 -8.64 24.47 -16.93
N LYS A 334 -8.78 23.99 -18.17
CA LYS A 334 -7.72 23.30 -18.91
C LYS A 334 -6.52 24.19 -19.19
N ASN A 335 -6.67 25.52 -19.17
CA ASN A 335 -5.55 26.44 -19.32
C ASN A 335 -4.57 26.36 -18.15
N ARG A 336 -5.03 25.84 -17.00
CA ARG A 336 -4.19 25.61 -15.81
C ARG A 336 -3.45 24.27 -15.85
N LEU A 337 -3.46 23.55 -16.98
CA LEU A 337 -2.76 22.28 -17.12
C LEU A 337 -1.30 22.38 -16.70
N ASN A 338 -0.52 23.38 -17.15
CA ASN A 338 0.90 23.51 -16.77
C ASN A 338 1.13 23.81 -15.27
N SER A 339 0.18 24.45 -14.62
CA SER A 339 0.27 24.94 -13.24
C SER A 339 -0.33 23.99 -12.19
N SER A 340 -0.94 22.89 -12.64
CA SER A 340 -1.60 21.92 -11.76
C SER A 340 -0.61 20.86 -11.27
N ASP A 341 -0.65 20.47 -10.00
CA ASP A 341 0.22 19.43 -9.45
C ASP A 341 -0.30 18.03 -9.79
N MET A 342 -1.62 17.87 -9.87
CA MET A 342 -2.29 16.63 -10.26
C MET A 342 -3.34 16.89 -11.34
N VAL A 343 -3.48 15.96 -12.29
CA VAL A 343 -4.50 15.97 -13.32
C VAL A 343 -5.26 14.65 -13.30
N LEU A 344 -6.54 14.72 -13.00
CA LEU A 344 -7.43 13.58 -12.88
C LEU A 344 -8.24 13.42 -14.17
N PHE A 345 -8.15 12.23 -14.78
CA PHE A 345 -8.83 11.94 -16.04
C PHE A 345 -9.87 10.84 -15.85
N HIS A 346 -11.12 11.16 -16.14
CA HIS A 346 -12.20 10.19 -16.19
C HIS A 346 -12.16 9.41 -17.51
N MET A 347 -11.90 8.10 -17.46
CA MET A 347 -11.62 7.30 -18.66
C MET A 347 -12.84 6.95 -19.50
N ARG A 348 -14.06 7.19 -18.99
CA ARG A 348 -15.29 7.04 -19.78
C ARG A 348 -15.56 8.20 -20.75
N SER A 349 -14.64 9.15 -20.86
CA SER A 349 -14.73 10.24 -21.84
C SER A 349 -13.95 9.94 -23.10
N ARG A 350 -14.12 10.79 -24.12
CA ARG A 350 -13.36 10.80 -25.38
C ARG A 350 -11.85 10.98 -25.16
N ILE A 351 -11.14 9.85 -25.06
CA ILE A 351 -9.70 9.75 -24.80
C ILE A 351 -8.87 10.46 -25.87
N GLU A 352 -9.34 10.49 -27.11
CA GLU A 352 -8.67 11.17 -28.23
C GLU A 352 -8.50 12.68 -28.01
N LYS A 353 -9.24 13.27 -27.07
CA LYS A 353 -9.13 14.69 -26.68
C LYS A 353 -8.21 14.91 -25.49
N PHE A 354 -7.52 13.88 -24.99
CA PHE A 354 -6.57 14.03 -23.89
C PHE A 354 -5.23 14.55 -24.41
N PRO A 355 -4.46 15.31 -23.62
CA PRO A 355 -3.14 15.71 -24.02
C PRO A 355 -2.26 14.46 -24.12
N LYS A 356 -1.35 14.44 -25.09
CA LYS A 356 -0.47 13.29 -25.37
C LYS A 356 0.85 13.32 -24.60
N PHE A 357 1.07 14.35 -23.80
CA PHE A 357 2.28 14.55 -23.00
C PHE A 357 1.91 15.10 -21.63
N ARG A 358 2.78 14.81 -20.65
CA ARG A 358 2.65 15.23 -19.26
C ARG A 358 3.90 15.98 -18.82
N PHE A 359 3.73 17.07 -18.07
CA PHE A 359 4.88 17.78 -17.49
C PHE A 359 5.51 16.97 -16.35
N SER A 360 6.84 17.04 -16.20
CA SER A 360 7.60 16.19 -15.28
C SER A 360 7.30 16.41 -13.79
N ASN A 361 6.71 17.55 -13.45
CA ASN A 361 6.28 17.94 -12.10
C ASN A 361 4.81 17.61 -11.82
N GLN A 362 4.09 16.96 -12.74
CA GLN A 362 2.68 16.62 -12.57
C GLN A 362 2.45 15.14 -12.32
N LYS A 363 1.40 14.84 -11.57
CA LYS A 363 0.82 13.51 -11.46
C LYS A 363 -0.41 13.42 -12.35
N TRP A 364 -0.43 12.50 -13.29
CA TRP A 364 -1.66 12.16 -14.00
C TRP A 364 -2.28 10.92 -13.39
N VAL A 365 -3.56 11.02 -13.07
CA VAL A 365 -4.33 9.96 -12.45
C VAL A 365 -5.30 9.39 -13.48
N TYR A 366 -5.14 8.10 -13.73
CA TYR A 366 -6.07 7.29 -14.50
C TYR A 366 -7.26 6.92 -13.61
N ALA A 367 -8.44 7.47 -13.88
CA ALA A 367 -9.61 7.24 -13.04
C ALA A 367 -10.77 6.59 -13.80
N VAL A 368 -11.14 5.40 -13.36
CA VAL A 368 -12.30 4.64 -13.85
C VAL A 368 -12.88 3.81 -12.72
N TYR A 369 -14.15 4.02 -12.43
CA TYR A 369 -14.85 3.28 -11.37
C TYR A 369 -15.79 2.23 -11.93
N GLU A 370 -16.08 2.26 -13.24
CA GLU A 370 -16.85 1.22 -13.90
C GLU A 370 -16.02 -0.02 -14.21
N SER A 371 -16.72 -1.15 -14.34
CA SER A 371 -16.13 -2.41 -14.75
C SER A 371 -15.50 -2.34 -16.16
N GLN A 372 -14.60 -3.27 -16.44
CA GLN A 372 -13.92 -3.36 -17.74
C GLN A 372 -14.89 -3.58 -18.91
N GLN A 373 -16.04 -4.22 -18.67
CA GLN A 373 -17.08 -4.42 -19.69
C GLN A 373 -17.68 -3.10 -20.19
N HIS A 374 -17.59 -2.04 -19.37
CA HIS A 374 -18.15 -0.72 -19.64
C HIS A 374 -17.06 0.33 -20.00
N CYS A 375 -15.81 -0.10 -20.22
CA CYS A 375 -14.74 0.77 -20.72
C CYS A 375 -13.84 0.12 -21.80
N PRO A 376 -14.30 0.03 -23.06
CA PRO A 376 -13.53 -0.58 -24.15
C PRO A 376 -12.27 0.18 -24.60
N MET A 377 -12.22 1.49 -24.41
CA MET A 377 -11.07 2.30 -24.84
C MET A 377 -9.97 2.46 -23.78
N CYS A 378 -10.18 1.90 -22.59
CA CYS A 378 -9.28 1.98 -21.45
C CYS A 378 -7.90 1.30 -21.66
N SER A 379 -7.70 0.55 -22.75
CA SER A 379 -6.47 -0.23 -23.02
C SER A 379 -5.39 0.48 -23.85
N LYS A 380 -5.58 1.74 -24.28
CA LYS A 380 -4.72 2.40 -25.29
C LYS A 380 -3.81 3.54 -24.78
N LEU A 381 -3.45 3.58 -23.49
CA LEU A 381 -2.71 4.72 -22.90
C LEU A 381 -1.55 4.31 -21.98
N ASP A 382 -0.80 3.27 -22.35
CA ASP A 382 0.39 2.86 -21.60
C ASP A 382 1.40 4.01 -21.48
N ASN A 383 2.05 4.13 -20.32
CA ASN A 383 3.09 5.12 -19.99
C ASN A 383 2.65 6.59 -19.87
N LEU A 384 1.36 6.94 -19.98
CA LEU A 384 0.90 8.32 -19.80
C LEU A 384 0.63 8.69 -18.33
N PHE A 385 0.11 7.76 -17.54
CA PHE A 385 -0.38 8.00 -16.18
C PHE A 385 0.64 7.60 -15.11
N ASN A 386 0.65 8.35 -14.01
CA ASN A 386 1.45 8.05 -12.81
C ASN A 386 0.72 7.16 -11.84
N LEU A 387 -0.57 7.47 -11.62
CA LEU A 387 -1.37 6.90 -10.56
C LEU A 387 -2.66 6.35 -11.14
N SER A 388 -3.25 5.40 -10.43
CA SER A 388 -4.54 4.80 -10.72
C SER A 388 -5.54 5.09 -9.60
N SER A 389 -6.79 5.39 -9.96
CA SER A 389 -7.91 5.49 -9.02
C SER A 389 -9.08 4.71 -9.59
N THR A 390 -9.17 3.45 -9.18
CA THR A 390 -10.15 2.50 -9.71
C THR A 390 -10.77 1.65 -8.60
N PHE A 391 -11.70 0.76 -8.94
CA PHE A 391 -12.27 -0.18 -7.96
C PHE A 391 -11.28 -1.27 -7.51
N SER A 392 -10.17 -1.48 -8.25
CA SER A 392 -9.14 -2.47 -7.88
C SER A 392 -8.47 -2.12 -6.55
N SER A 393 -8.25 -3.13 -5.72
CA SER A 393 -7.48 -3.05 -4.47
C SER A 393 -6.00 -2.70 -4.68
N THR A 394 -5.50 -2.85 -5.91
CA THR A 394 -4.13 -2.45 -6.29
C THR A 394 -4.03 -1.01 -6.80
N SER A 395 -5.11 -0.23 -6.74
CA SER A 395 -5.09 1.18 -7.17
C SER A 395 -4.28 2.03 -6.19
N ASP A 396 -3.56 3.03 -6.69
CA ASP A 396 -2.78 3.95 -5.86
C ASP A 396 -3.67 4.85 -4.98
N ILE A 397 -4.87 5.15 -5.48
CA ILE A 397 -5.89 5.94 -4.80
C ILE A 397 -7.15 5.08 -4.69
N THR A 398 -7.73 5.03 -3.49
CA THR A 398 -8.92 4.22 -3.20
C THR A 398 -10.11 4.60 -4.07
N SER A 399 -10.98 3.61 -4.29
CA SER A 399 -12.22 3.79 -5.05
C SER A 399 -13.16 4.76 -4.33
N ILE A 400 -13.85 5.58 -5.12
CA ILE A 400 -14.89 6.48 -4.58
C ILE A 400 -16.03 5.71 -3.88
N TYR A 401 -16.31 4.47 -4.29
CA TYR A 401 -17.40 3.68 -3.71
C TYR A 401 -17.19 3.38 -2.21
N TYR A 402 -15.94 3.33 -1.74
CA TYR A 402 -15.65 3.17 -0.31
C TYR A 402 -16.17 4.34 0.52
N SER A 403 -16.19 5.55 -0.05
CA SER A 403 -16.72 6.74 0.65
C SER A 403 -18.25 6.70 0.83
N GLU A 404 -18.94 5.72 0.23
CA GLU A 404 -20.39 5.59 0.30
C GLU A 404 -20.89 4.76 1.49
N SER A 405 -20.02 3.92 2.09
CA SER A 405 -20.35 3.31 3.38
C SER A 405 -20.22 4.35 4.48
N ARG A 406 -21.32 4.67 5.15
CA ARG A 406 -21.34 5.61 6.30
C ARG A 406 -21.12 4.87 7.62
N LEU A 407 -20.42 3.75 7.56
CA LEU A 407 -20.31 2.79 8.66
C LEU A 407 -19.03 3.07 9.44
N LYS A 408 -19.18 3.41 10.71
CA LYS A 408 -18.07 3.58 11.65
C LYS A 408 -18.07 2.43 12.65
N TRP A 409 -16.97 1.68 12.70
CA TRP A 409 -16.80 0.61 13.69
C TRP A 409 -16.56 1.17 15.08
N THR A 410 -17.32 0.68 16.06
CA THR A 410 -17.27 1.08 17.46
C THR A 410 -17.29 -0.16 18.37
N THR A 411 -16.79 -0.02 19.61
CA THR A 411 -16.85 -1.09 20.61
C THR A 411 -18.26 -1.38 21.10
N SER A 412 -19.15 -0.39 21.02
CA SER A 412 -20.58 -0.52 21.21
C SER A 412 -21.30 0.60 20.46
N ASN A 413 -22.49 0.31 19.95
CA ASN A 413 -23.41 1.29 19.35
C ASN A 413 -24.62 1.48 20.29
N PRO A 414 -24.69 2.57 21.06
CA PRO A 414 -25.81 2.85 21.96
C PRO A 414 -27.17 3.01 21.25
N SER A 415 -27.16 3.31 19.94
CA SER A 415 -28.37 3.45 19.13
C SER A 415 -28.89 2.12 18.58
N TYR A 416 -28.13 1.03 18.72
CA TYR A 416 -28.57 -0.29 18.30
C TYR A 416 -29.70 -0.79 19.19
N ASN A 417 -30.82 -1.18 18.56
CA ASN A 417 -31.95 -1.78 19.24
C ASN A 417 -32.57 -2.83 18.33
N GLU A 418 -32.64 -4.08 18.79
CA GLU A 418 -33.17 -5.21 18.02
C GLU A 418 -34.62 -5.01 17.58
N SER A 419 -35.41 -4.26 18.36
CA SER A 419 -36.80 -3.94 18.02
C SER A 419 -36.95 -3.07 16.77
N ASN A 420 -35.88 -2.46 16.26
CA ASN A 420 -35.90 -1.73 14.98
C ASN A 420 -35.95 -2.67 13.76
N PHE A 421 -35.63 -3.96 13.92
CA PHE A 421 -35.46 -4.92 12.82
C PHE A 421 -36.61 -5.95 12.75
N LEU A 422 -37.82 -5.56 13.15
CA LEU A 422 -38.99 -6.44 13.14
C LEU A 422 -39.44 -6.75 11.70
N LEU A 423 -39.58 -8.04 11.36
CA LEU A 423 -40.12 -8.50 10.08
C LEU A 423 -41.54 -7.96 9.82
N SER A 424 -42.34 -7.81 10.87
CA SER A 424 -43.72 -7.28 10.80
C SER A 424 -43.78 -5.82 10.32
N SER A 425 -42.68 -5.06 10.45
CA SER A 425 -42.60 -3.68 9.95
C SER A 425 -42.39 -3.59 8.43
N LYS A 426 -42.06 -4.71 7.76
CA LYS A 426 -41.69 -4.77 6.35
C LYS A 426 -42.69 -5.62 5.55
N PRO A 427 -43.70 -5.01 4.91
CA PRO A 427 -44.72 -5.75 4.18
C PRO A 427 -44.18 -6.39 2.88
N GLY A 428 -43.15 -5.82 2.28
CA GLY A 428 -42.54 -6.31 1.04
C GLY A 428 -41.56 -7.46 1.28
N PHE A 429 -41.54 -8.43 0.37
CA PHE A 429 -40.63 -9.58 0.45
C PHE A 429 -39.21 -9.19 0.00
N ALA A 430 -39.00 -9.00 -1.31
CA ALA A 430 -37.73 -8.58 -1.88
C ALA A 430 -37.92 -7.46 -2.90
N VAL A 431 -36.91 -6.60 -3.05
CA VAL A 431 -36.91 -5.50 -4.02
C VAL A 431 -35.57 -5.36 -4.71
N ILE A 432 -35.59 -4.90 -5.97
CA ILE A 432 -34.41 -4.43 -6.70
C ILE A 432 -34.67 -3.04 -7.27
N LEU A 433 -33.68 -2.16 -7.20
CA LEU A 433 -33.72 -0.81 -7.78
C LEU A 433 -32.80 -0.75 -9.00
N ILE A 434 -33.36 -0.55 -10.20
CA ILE A 434 -32.62 -0.58 -11.46
C ILE A 434 -32.81 0.73 -12.22
N SER A 435 -31.70 1.43 -12.47
CA SER A 435 -31.64 2.71 -13.16
C SER A 435 -31.06 2.64 -14.58
N ASP A 436 -30.29 1.59 -14.91
CA ASP A 436 -29.74 1.33 -16.23
C ASP A 436 -30.46 0.15 -16.90
N CYS A 437 -31.17 0.43 -18.00
CA CYS A 437 -32.00 -0.57 -18.68
C CYS A 437 -31.22 -1.45 -19.67
N ASN A 438 -29.95 -1.14 -19.94
CA ASN A 438 -29.05 -2.00 -20.72
C ASN A 438 -28.41 -3.07 -19.81
N GLU A 439 -28.21 -2.76 -18.54
CA GLU A 439 -27.80 -3.70 -17.49
C GLU A 439 -28.97 -4.55 -16.98
N TYR A 440 -30.18 -3.99 -17.05
CA TYR A 440 -31.44 -4.68 -16.78
C TYR A 440 -31.57 -6.01 -17.53
N LEU A 441 -31.02 -6.20 -18.73
CA LEU A 441 -31.25 -7.47 -19.47
C LEU A 441 -30.70 -8.70 -18.75
N ASN A 442 -29.56 -8.61 -18.06
CA ASN A 442 -29.02 -9.73 -17.27
C ASN A 442 -29.69 -9.81 -15.90
N ASN A 443 -29.77 -8.68 -15.19
CA ASN A 443 -30.41 -8.62 -13.88
C ASN A 443 -31.90 -9.02 -13.93
N ARG A 444 -32.64 -8.62 -14.98
CA ARG A 444 -34.03 -9.02 -15.23
C ARG A 444 -34.16 -10.49 -15.53
N LYS A 445 -33.24 -11.12 -16.26
CA LYS A 445 -33.30 -12.58 -16.47
C LYS A 445 -33.21 -13.32 -15.14
N ILE A 446 -32.28 -12.90 -14.27
CA ILE A 446 -32.07 -13.51 -12.96
C ILE A 446 -33.26 -13.22 -12.04
N VAL A 447 -33.71 -11.96 -11.96
CA VAL A 447 -34.88 -11.56 -11.17
C VAL A 447 -36.15 -12.22 -11.70
N GLY A 448 -36.33 -12.33 -13.01
CA GLY A 448 -37.46 -13.00 -13.65
C GLY A 448 -37.49 -14.50 -13.37
N ALA A 449 -36.32 -15.14 -13.28
CA ALA A 449 -36.20 -16.52 -12.82
C ALA A 449 -36.52 -16.65 -11.31
N LEU A 450 -36.00 -15.76 -10.46
CA LEU A 450 -36.30 -15.73 -9.03
C LEU A 450 -37.77 -15.45 -8.73
N ARG A 451 -38.44 -14.61 -9.54
CA ARG A 451 -39.88 -14.29 -9.44
C ARG A 451 -40.78 -15.52 -9.55
N LYS A 452 -40.28 -16.64 -10.09
CA LYS A 452 -41.02 -17.91 -10.12
C LYS A 452 -41.07 -18.59 -8.75
N TYR A 453 -40.15 -18.28 -7.85
CA TYR A 453 -40.01 -18.91 -6.55
C TYR A 453 -40.39 -17.98 -5.38
N ILE A 454 -40.16 -16.67 -5.51
CA ILE A 454 -40.42 -15.65 -4.48
C ILE A 454 -40.92 -14.33 -5.09
N PRO A 455 -41.71 -13.51 -4.35
CA PRO A 455 -42.10 -12.18 -4.80
C PRO A 455 -40.89 -11.23 -4.85
N VAL A 456 -40.68 -10.57 -5.99
CA VAL A 456 -39.62 -9.57 -6.15
C VAL A 456 -40.19 -8.36 -6.90
N ASP A 457 -40.17 -7.20 -6.28
CA ASP A 457 -40.61 -5.96 -6.91
C ASP A 457 -39.42 -5.24 -7.57
N ILE A 458 -39.68 -4.62 -8.72
CA ILE A 458 -38.66 -3.86 -9.48
C ILE A 458 -39.05 -2.39 -9.46
N TYR A 459 -38.17 -1.56 -8.91
CA TYR A 459 -38.28 -0.10 -8.90
C TYR A 459 -37.22 0.54 -9.81
N GLY A 460 -37.45 1.82 -10.14
CA GLY A 460 -36.52 2.64 -10.92
C GLY A 460 -36.96 2.82 -12.37
N LYS A 461 -36.05 3.31 -13.22
CA LYS A 461 -36.35 3.64 -14.63
C LYS A 461 -36.80 2.42 -15.44
N CYS A 462 -36.39 1.23 -15.02
CA CYS A 462 -36.63 -0.02 -15.74
C CYS A 462 -37.72 -0.88 -15.07
N SER A 463 -38.58 -0.29 -14.23
CA SER A 463 -39.71 -0.99 -13.62
C SER A 463 -40.70 -1.45 -14.69
N ASP A 464 -41.03 -2.74 -14.69
CA ASP A 464 -42.06 -3.32 -15.55
C ASP A 464 -43.47 -3.23 -14.93
N GLN A 465 -43.56 -2.90 -13.64
CA GLN A 465 -44.80 -2.76 -12.89
C GLN A 465 -45.22 -1.30 -12.69
N GLY A 466 -44.49 -0.34 -13.27
CA GLY A 466 -44.74 1.09 -13.09
C GLY A 466 -44.48 1.60 -11.67
N LEU A 467 -43.79 0.82 -10.84
CA LEU A 467 -43.46 1.18 -9.46
C LEU A 467 -42.42 2.29 -9.45
N LYS A 468 -42.75 3.40 -8.78
CA LYS A 468 -41.90 4.59 -8.71
C LYS A 468 -41.52 4.88 -7.27
N CYS A 469 -40.28 5.36 -7.13
CA CYS A 469 -39.83 5.99 -5.90
C CYS A 469 -40.69 7.24 -5.62
N PRO A 470 -40.83 7.65 -4.35
CA PRO A 470 -41.43 8.95 -4.03
C PRO A 470 -40.68 10.09 -4.73
N ASP A 471 -41.41 11.14 -5.12
CA ASP A 471 -40.84 12.30 -5.84
C ASP A 471 -39.81 13.07 -5.02
N MET A 472 -39.91 13.01 -3.68
CA MET A 472 -38.95 13.60 -2.74
C MET A 472 -38.41 12.54 -1.77
N GLY A 473 -37.11 12.60 -1.51
CA GLY A 473 -36.42 11.74 -0.54
C GLY A 473 -35.55 10.64 -1.17
N ASP A 474 -34.86 9.90 -0.32
CA ASP A 474 -33.97 8.83 -0.73
C ASP A 474 -34.76 7.55 -1.04
N CYS A 475 -34.78 7.14 -2.31
CA CYS A 475 -35.50 5.94 -2.73
C CYS A 475 -34.97 4.66 -2.08
N ARG A 476 -33.65 4.54 -1.87
CA ARG A 476 -33.08 3.34 -1.23
C ARG A 476 -33.55 3.24 0.21
N GLN A 477 -33.55 4.36 0.94
CA GLN A 477 -34.11 4.42 2.29
C GLN A 477 -35.61 4.07 2.31
N TYR A 478 -36.39 4.62 1.36
CA TYR A 478 -37.82 4.34 1.24
C TYR A 478 -38.11 2.85 1.05
N LEU A 479 -37.34 2.18 0.18
CA LEU A 479 -37.47 0.76 -0.13
C LEU A 479 -36.95 -0.11 1.01
N ALA A 480 -35.79 0.20 1.59
CA ALA A 480 -35.21 -0.55 2.70
C ALA A 480 -36.12 -0.58 3.93
N LYS A 481 -36.92 0.46 4.16
CA LYS A 481 -37.95 0.48 5.22
C LYS A 481 -39.12 -0.47 4.96
N ARG A 482 -39.39 -0.85 3.70
CA ARG A 482 -40.58 -1.63 3.29
C ARG A 482 -40.29 -3.08 2.93
N TYR A 483 -39.07 -3.40 2.53
CA TYR A 483 -38.68 -4.73 2.05
C TYR A 483 -37.66 -5.40 2.95
N LYS A 484 -37.85 -6.71 3.17
CA LYS A 484 -36.96 -7.55 3.99
C LYS A 484 -35.61 -7.77 3.32
N PHE A 485 -35.64 -8.03 2.01
CA PHE A 485 -34.44 -8.27 1.20
C PHE A 485 -34.28 -7.20 0.12
N PHE A 486 -33.08 -6.65 0.00
CA PHE A 486 -32.74 -5.70 -1.06
C PHE A 486 -31.71 -6.36 -1.98
N PHE A 487 -32.09 -6.63 -3.22
CA PHE A 487 -31.17 -7.20 -4.20
C PHE A 487 -30.22 -6.11 -4.70
N THR A 488 -28.93 -6.27 -4.43
CA THR A 488 -27.86 -5.33 -4.75
C THR A 488 -26.95 -5.96 -5.80
N PHE A 489 -27.50 -6.22 -6.98
CA PHE A 489 -26.77 -6.90 -8.06
C PHE A 489 -25.84 -5.94 -8.76
N GLU A 490 -24.58 -6.34 -8.92
CA GLU A 490 -23.61 -5.56 -9.66
C GLU A 490 -23.89 -5.64 -11.16
N ASN A 491 -23.46 -4.60 -11.85
CA ASN A 491 -23.70 -4.44 -13.28
C ASN A 491 -22.87 -5.42 -14.13
N SER A 492 -21.77 -5.89 -13.56
CA SER A 492 -20.84 -6.82 -14.18
C SER A 492 -20.30 -7.78 -13.14
N PHE A 493 -20.13 -9.05 -13.53
CA PHE A 493 -19.50 -10.05 -12.68
C PHE A 493 -17.98 -9.99 -12.87
N CYS A 494 -17.35 -9.00 -12.23
CA CYS A 494 -15.91 -8.75 -12.29
C CYS A 494 -15.27 -8.86 -10.90
N LYS A 495 -14.06 -9.42 -10.85
CA LYS A 495 -13.27 -9.54 -9.63
C LYS A 495 -13.08 -8.16 -9.01
N GLU A 496 -13.21 -8.08 -7.68
CA GLU A 496 -13.07 -6.84 -6.89
C GLU A 496 -14.08 -5.72 -7.19
N TYR A 497 -15.00 -5.91 -8.14
CA TYR A 497 -16.01 -4.91 -8.48
C TYR A 497 -17.17 -4.93 -7.47
N VAL A 498 -17.08 -4.05 -6.48
CA VAL A 498 -18.13 -3.76 -5.47
C VAL A 498 -18.42 -2.26 -5.50
N THR A 499 -19.68 -1.90 -5.68
CA THR A 499 -20.08 -0.52 -5.98
C THR A 499 -20.97 0.10 -4.90
N GLU A 500 -21.49 1.30 -5.18
CA GLU A 500 -22.43 2.00 -4.31
C GLU A 500 -23.63 1.16 -3.89
N LYS A 501 -24.04 0.19 -4.75
CA LYS A 501 -25.21 -0.65 -4.51
C LYS A 501 -25.06 -1.43 -3.21
N PHE A 502 -23.88 -1.98 -2.95
CA PHE A 502 -23.59 -2.70 -1.72
C PHE A 502 -23.42 -1.74 -0.55
N PHE A 503 -22.47 -0.79 -0.67
CA PHE A 503 -22.09 0.10 0.44
C PHE A 503 -23.25 0.96 0.92
N THR A 504 -24.08 1.49 0.01
CA THR A 504 -25.24 2.30 0.39
C THR A 504 -26.31 1.47 1.08
N THR A 505 -26.50 0.21 0.68
CA THR A 505 -27.56 -0.66 1.25
C THR A 505 -27.26 -1.06 2.69
N LEU A 506 -25.98 -1.25 3.04
CA LEU A 506 -25.56 -1.54 4.42
C LEU A 506 -25.94 -0.43 5.41
N ASN A 507 -26.12 0.80 4.95
CA ASN A 507 -26.55 1.92 5.78
C ASN A 507 -28.01 1.80 6.25
N TYR A 508 -28.81 0.88 5.70
CA TYR A 508 -30.23 0.72 6.05
C TYR A 508 -30.54 -0.63 6.68
N ASP A 509 -31.74 -0.74 7.22
CA ASP A 509 -32.19 -1.90 8.00
C ASP A 509 -32.88 -2.94 7.11
N THR A 510 -32.18 -3.38 6.06
CA THR A 510 -32.64 -4.41 5.10
C THR A 510 -31.48 -5.35 4.80
N VAL A 511 -31.76 -6.61 4.50
CA VAL A 511 -30.71 -7.60 4.21
C VAL A 511 -30.31 -7.51 2.73
N PRO A 512 -29.07 -7.13 2.39
CA PRO A 512 -28.60 -7.12 1.02
C PRO A 512 -28.47 -8.56 0.49
N VAL A 513 -29.02 -8.82 -0.69
CA VAL A 513 -28.75 -10.03 -1.47
C VAL A 513 -27.87 -9.65 -2.65
N VAL A 514 -26.60 -10.03 -2.57
CA VAL A 514 -25.55 -9.59 -3.50
C VAL A 514 -25.37 -10.58 -4.64
N LEU A 515 -24.99 -10.06 -5.80
CA LEU A 515 -24.53 -10.84 -6.95
C LEU A 515 -23.40 -10.07 -7.63
N GLY A 516 -22.20 -10.63 -7.59
CA GLY A 516 -20.97 -10.04 -8.13
C GLY A 516 -19.78 -10.94 -7.82
N ALA A 517 -18.62 -10.62 -8.39
CA ALA A 517 -17.37 -11.37 -8.17
C ALA A 517 -16.42 -10.65 -7.20
N GLY A 518 -16.91 -9.64 -6.49
CA GLY A 518 -16.18 -8.95 -5.44
C GLY A 518 -16.10 -9.75 -4.14
N GLU A 519 -15.06 -9.51 -3.35
CA GLU A 519 -14.90 -10.12 -2.02
C GLU A 519 -15.59 -9.26 -0.95
N TYR A 520 -16.93 -9.37 -0.88
CA TYR A 520 -17.77 -8.59 0.05
C TYR A 520 -17.36 -8.71 1.53
N THR A 521 -16.75 -9.84 1.93
CA THR A 521 -16.26 -10.08 3.29
C THR A 521 -15.10 -9.18 3.71
N LYS A 522 -14.45 -8.49 2.76
CA LYS A 522 -13.47 -7.44 3.07
C LYS A 522 -14.11 -6.20 3.67
N PHE A 523 -15.42 -6.00 3.48
CA PHE A 523 -16.11 -4.74 3.78
C PHE A 523 -17.19 -4.89 4.85
N ALA A 524 -17.82 -6.07 4.93
CA ALA A 524 -18.82 -6.36 5.94
C ALA A 524 -18.72 -7.83 6.40
N PRO A 525 -19.16 -8.16 7.63
CA PRO A 525 -19.23 -9.54 8.10
C PRO A 525 -20.06 -10.41 7.16
N LYS A 526 -19.79 -11.72 7.12
CA LYS A 526 -20.60 -12.67 6.33
C LYS A 526 -22.07 -12.66 6.73
N SER A 527 -22.37 -12.33 7.99
CA SER A 527 -23.73 -12.16 8.49
C SER A 527 -24.40 -10.88 8.01
N ALA A 528 -23.71 -9.95 7.35
CA ALA A 528 -24.31 -8.68 6.92
C ALA A 528 -25.02 -8.77 5.56
N PHE A 529 -24.83 -9.85 4.79
CA PHE A 529 -25.38 -10.00 3.44
C PHE A 529 -25.56 -11.47 3.05
N ILE A 530 -26.37 -11.69 2.03
CA ILE A 530 -26.58 -13.01 1.43
C ILE A 530 -25.96 -13.00 0.03
N ASN A 531 -24.93 -13.81 -0.20
CA ASN A 531 -24.35 -13.95 -1.53
C ASN A 531 -25.10 -15.04 -2.32
N LEU A 532 -25.74 -14.64 -3.42
CA LEU A 532 -26.50 -15.55 -4.27
C LEU A 532 -25.61 -16.69 -4.81
N MET A 533 -24.32 -16.45 -5.03
CA MET A 533 -23.37 -17.47 -5.53
C MET A 533 -23.06 -18.58 -4.52
N ASN A 534 -23.48 -18.44 -3.25
CA ASN A 534 -23.29 -19.48 -2.23
C ASN A 534 -24.34 -20.59 -2.29
N TYR A 535 -25.37 -20.44 -3.12
CA TYR A 535 -26.47 -21.41 -3.25
C TYR A 535 -26.32 -22.20 -4.55
N ALA A 536 -26.61 -23.50 -4.50
CA ALA A 536 -26.53 -24.37 -5.66
C ALA A 536 -27.58 -24.02 -6.71
N SER A 537 -28.74 -23.47 -6.32
CA SER A 537 -29.80 -23.08 -7.25
C SER A 537 -30.57 -21.83 -6.81
N LEU A 538 -31.27 -21.20 -7.76
CA LEU A 538 -32.16 -20.07 -7.46
C LEU A 538 -33.33 -20.48 -6.54
N ASN A 539 -33.78 -21.74 -6.64
CA ASN A 539 -34.81 -22.28 -5.75
C ASN A 539 -34.30 -22.42 -4.31
N GLU A 540 -33.06 -22.88 -4.13
CA GLU A 540 -32.46 -23.02 -2.80
C GLU A 540 -32.29 -21.65 -2.11
N LEU A 541 -31.81 -20.64 -2.84
CA LEU A 541 -31.81 -19.26 -2.33
C LEU A 541 -33.23 -18.83 -1.95
N ALA A 542 -34.22 -19.07 -2.82
CA ALA A 542 -35.58 -18.66 -2.58
C ALA A 542 -36.19 -19.30 -1.32
N GLU A 543 -35.96 -20.60 -1.10
CA GLU A 543 -36.38 -21.30 0.12
C GLU A 543 -35.68 -20.76 1.37
N TYR A 544 -34.39 -20.45 1.27
CA TYR A 544 -33.66 -19.81 2.36
C TYR A 544 -34.23 -18.42 2.71
N LEU A 545 -34.52 -17.60 1.71
CA LEU A 545 -35.14 -16.28 1.91
C LEU A 545 -36.55 -16.40 2.50
N LYS A 546 -37.34 -17.41 2.09
CA LYS A 546 -38.66 -17.69 2.70
C LYS A 546 -38.52 -18.05 4.17
N HIS A 547 -37.58 -18.95 4.51
CA HIS A 547 -37.30 -19.33 5.89
C HIS A 547 -36.97 -18.10 6.75
N LEU A 548 -36.04 -17.26 6.29
CA LEU A 548 -35.69 -16.02 6.98
C LEU A 548 -36.88 -15.05 7.11
N SER A 549 -37.74 -14.96 6.09
CA SER A 549 -38.91 -14.08 6.11
C SER A 549 -40.02 -14.49 7.10
N GLN A 550 -39.94 -15.72 7.62
CA GLN A 550 -40.89 -16.34 8.55
C GLN A 550 -40.29 -16.53 9.95
N ASN A 551 -38.97 -16.36 10.10
CA ASN A 551 -38.26 -16.60 11.34
C ASN A 551 -37.56 -15.31 11.80
N GLN A 552 -38.17 -14.60 12.75
CA GLN A 552 -37.65 -13.35 13.30
C GLN A 552 -36.25 -13.52 13.88
N THR A 553 -35.99 -14.59 14.64
CA THR A 553 -34.69 -14.84 15.26
C THR A 553 -33.60 -15.03 14.21
N ALA A 554 -33.84 -15.85 13.19
CA ALA A 554 -32.88 -16.07 12.11
C ALA A 554 -32.64 -14.81 11.28
N TYR A 555 -33.68 -14.00 11.05
CA TYR A 555 -33.55 -12.70 10.36
C TYR A 555 -32.74 -11.69 11.18
N LEU A 556 -32.90 -11.66 12.50
CA LEU A 556 -32.15 -10.75 13.39
C LEU A 556 -30.65 -11.02 13.42
N GLU A 557 -30.21 -12.27 13.19
CA GLU A 557 -28.78 -12.59 13.07
C GLU A 557 -28.08 -11.73 12.01
N TYR A 558 -28.81 -11.30 10.96
CA TYR A 558 -28.27 -10.45 9.90
C TYR A 558 -28.04 -8.99 10.30
N PHE A 559 -28.49 -8.58 11.49
CA PHE A 559 -28.37 -7.22 12.00
C PHE A 559 -27.53 -7.11 13.26
N LYS A 560 -27.17 -8.23 13.91
CA LYS A 560 -26.36 -8.21 15.15
C LYS A 560 -25.04 -7.48 15.00
N TRP A 561 -24.40 -7.51 13.83
CA TRP A 561 -23.17 -6.76 13.58
C TRP A 561 -23.36 -5.24 13.72
N LYS A 562 -24.58 -4.70 13.57
CA LYS A 562 -24.87 -3.28 13.76
C LYS A 562 -24.73 -2.79 15.19
N GLN A 563 -24.64 -3.69 16.18
CA GLN A 563 -24.30 -3.32 17.56
C GLN A 563 -22.86 -2.79 17.69
N PHE A 564 -22.01 -3.02 16.69
CA PHE A 564 -20.62 -2.57 16.61
C PHE A 564 -20.41 -1.49 15.53
N ILE A 565 -21.49 -0.94 15.00
CA ILE A 565 -21.44 0.03 13.90
C ILE A 565 -22.35 1.20 14.20
N GLN A 566 -21.80 2.40 14.14
CA GLN A 566 -22.59 3.62 14.09
C GLN A 566 -22.74 4.08 12.63
N VAL A 567 -23.97 4.35 12.21
CA VAL A 567 -24.23 5.06 10.95
C VAL A 567 -24.13 6.54 11.26
N ASP A 568 -23.11 7.21 10.74
CA ASP A 568 -22.96 8.65 10.90
C ASP A 568 -23.47 9.36 9.63
N GLU A 569 -24.55 10.12 9.75
CA GLU A 569 -25.13 10.84 8.62
C GLU A 569 -24.25 12.02 8.14
N ASN A 570 -23.34 12.50 9.01
CA ASN A 570 -22.45 13.62 8.77
C ASN A 570 -21.04 13.18 8.34
N GLU A 571 -20.59 11.99 8.76
CA GLU A 571 -19.29 11.42 8.41
C GLU A 571 -19.45 10.57 7.13
N ARG A 572 -19.17 11.16 5.97
CA ARG A 572 -18.85 10.33 4.80
C ARG A 572 -17.45 9.78 5.00
N ALA A 573 -17.32 8.47 4.80
CA ALA A 573 -16.03 7.79 4.83
C ALA A 573 -15.01 8.57 4.00
N PHE A 574 -13.81 8.58 4.53
CA PHE A 574 -12.58 9.06 3.94
C PHE A 574 -12.65 9.05 2.38
N THR A 575 -12.54 10.23 1.74
CA THR A 575 -12.76 10.37 0.29
C THR A 575 -11.46 10.18 -0.48
N ASN A 576 -11.55 9.67 -1.72
CA ASN A 576 -10.41 9.61 -2.64
C ASN A 576 -9.76 11.00 -2.86
N TYR A 577 -10.53 12.09 -2.83
CA TYR A 577 -10.02 13.46 -2.86
C TYR A 577 -9.21 13.84 -1.62
N CYS A 578 -9.57 13.30 -0.46
CA CYS A 578 -8.76 13.44 0.75
C CYS A 578 -7.41 12.72 0.59
N GLU A 579 -7.35 11.53 -0.01
CA GLU A 579 -6.05 10.86 -0.31
C GLU A 579 -5.21 11.66 -1.27
N MET A 580 -5.84 12.15 -2.33
CA MET A 580 -5.17 12.98 -3.33
C MET A 580 -4.57 14.22 -2.65
N CYS A 581 -5.32 14.87 -1.77
CA CYS A 581 -4.86 16.07 -1.08
C CYS A 581 -3.73 15.76 -0.08
N ILE A 582 -3.88 14.73 0.73
CA ILE A 582 -2.84 14.25 1.67
C ILE A 582 -1.59 13.87 0.89
N GLY A 583 -1.70 13.02 -0.13
CA GLY A 583 -0.59 12.54 -0.94
C GLY A 583 0.16 13.67 -1.65
N LEU A 584 -0.55 14.65 -2.23
CA LEU A 584 0.09 15.81 -2.86
C LEU A 584 0.81 16.71 -1.86
N GLN A 585 0.22 16.92 -0.69
CA GLN A 585 0.85 17.68 0.38
C GLN A 585 2.07 16.95 0.92
N MET A 586 1.98 15.63 1.15
CA MET A 586 3.07 14.78 1.61
C MET A 586 4.22 14.64 0.61
N GLU A 587 3.97 14.66 -0.70
CA GLU A 587 5.02 14.52 -1.72
C GLU A 587 6.06 15.66 -1.65
N GLU A 588 5.65 16.86 -1.23
CA GLU A 588 6.56 17.99 -1.03
C GLU A 588 7.57 17.73 0.09
N PHE A 589 7.16 17.01 1.14
CA PHE A 589 7.98 16.70 2.30
C PHE A 589 8.78 15.39 2.11
N THR A 590 8.16 14.36 1.53
CA THR A 590 8.79 13.05 1.37
C THR A 590 9.75 13.00 0.17
N GLY A 591 9.54 13.83 -0.85
CA GLY A 591 10.28 13.81 -2.11
C GLY A 591 10.07 12.54 -2.94
N ILE A 592 9.19 11.62 -2.49
CA ILE A 592 8.92 10.35 -3.15
C ILE A 592 7.96 10.60 -4.30
N ARG A 593 8.49 10.63 -5.52
CA ARG A 593 7.67 10.66 -6.73
C ARG A 593 7.26 9.24 -7.11
N HIS A 594 5.98 8.90 -6.95
CA HIS A 594 5.43 7.67 -7.55
C HIS A 594 5.75 7.62 -9.05
N SER A 595 6.38 6.52 -9.47
CA SER A 595 6.82 6.27 -10.85
C SER A 595 5.64 6.09 -11.81
N VAL A 596 5.90 6.30 -13.10
CA VAL A 596 4.96 5.98 -14.17
C VAL A 596 4.72 4.47 -14.22
N PHE A 597 3.47 4.06 -14.41
CA PHE A 597 3.09 2.67 -14.61
C PHE A 597 3.55 2.20 -16.01
N ASP A 598 4.40 1.16 -16.07
CA ASP A 598 4.94 0.63 -17.33
C ASP A 598 3.88 -0.11 -18.18
N ASN A 599 2.76 -0.56 -17.59
CA ASN A 599 1.81 -1.39 -18.31
C ASN A 599 0.38 -1.30 -17.74
N HIS A 600 -0.43 -0.41 -18.31
CA HIS A 600 -1.84 -0.23 -17.97
C HIS A 600 -2.67 -1.46 -18.40
N SER A 601 -2.26 -2.15 -19.47
CA SER A 601 -2.98 -3.31 -19.99
C SER A 601 -3.01 -4.53 -19.04
N LYS A 602 -2.03 -4.70 -18.15
CA LYS A 602 -1.97 -5.83 -17.19
C LYS A 602 -2.91 -5.69 -15.98
N LEU A 603 -3.26 -4.47 -15.57
CA LEU A 603 -4.25 -4.22 -14.51
C LEU A 603 -5.69 -4.46 -15.00
N PHE A 604 -5.91 -4.44 -16.32
CA PHE A 604 -7.22 -4.34 -16.94
C PHE A 604 -7.45 -5.36 -18.08
N THR A 605 -6.83 -6.55 -18.03
CA THR A 605 -7.23 -7.63 -18.95
C THR A 605 -8.61 -8.15 -18.57
N MET A 606 -9.60 -7.84 -19.41
CA MET A 606 -11.01 -8.20 -19.21
C MET A 606 -11.24 -9.72 -19.18
N ARG A 607 -10.46 -10.51 -19.96
CA ARG A 607 -10.59 -11.97 -20.01
C ARG A 607 -10.22 -12.70 -18.72
N ASP A 608 -9.36 -12.11 -17.90
CA ASP A 608 -8.89 -12.76 -16.66
C ASP A 608 -9.74 -12.38 -15.44
N ASN A 609 -10.48 -11.25 -15.53
CA ASN A 609 -11.11 -10.62 -14.37
C ASN A 609 -12.64 -10.57 -14.42
N CYS A 610 -13.29 -10.66 -15.58
CA CYS A 610 -14.74 -10.60 -15.71
C CYS A 610 -15.30 -11.87 -16.37
N ARG A 611 -16.51 -12.29 -15.96
CA ARG A 611 -17.21 -13.45 -16.54
C ARG A 611 -18.65 -13.10 -16.90
N GLY A 612 -19.23 -13.81 -17.85
CA GLY A 612 -20.67 -13.79 -18.10
C GLY A 612 -21.42 -14.58 -17.03
N ILE A 613 -22.71 -14.30 -16.87
CA ILE A 613 -23.62 -15.14 -16.07
C ILE A 613 -24.77 -15.58 -16.98
N LYS A 614 -25.04 -16.88 -16.99
CA LYS A 614 -26.19 -17.48 -17.66
C LYS A 614 -27.04 -18.28 -16.68
N ILE A 615 -28.31 -18.43 -17.05
CA ILE A 615 -29.27 -19.27 -16.34
C ILE A 615 -29.43 -20.55 -17.13
N GLU A 616 -29.20 -21.69 -16.50
CA GLU A 616 -29.49 -23.01 -17.06
C GLU A 616 -30.65 -23.65 -16.30
N SER A 617 -31.54 -24.33 -17.03
CA SER A 617 -32.62 -25.09 -16.43
C SER A 617 -32.38 -26.58 -16.62
N VAL A 618 -32.36 -27.32 -15.52
CA VAL A 618 -32.23 -28.78 -15.51
C VAL A 618 -33.41 -29.32 -14.71
N PHE A 619 -34.27 -30.12 -15.37
CA PHE A 619 -35.51 -30.66 -14.79
C PHE A 619 -36.40 -29.61 -14.09
N GLY A 620 -36.48 -28.39 -14.64
CA GLY A 620 -37.28 -27.29 -14.09
C GLY A 620 -36.60 -26.49 -12.97
N THR A 621 -35.48 -26.97 -12.42
CA THR A 621 -34.65 -26.22 -11.46
C THR A 621 -33.72 -25.28 -12.21
N MET A 622 -33.63 -24.02 -11.76
CA MET A 622 -32.79 -23.00 -12.39
C MET A 622 -31.48 -22.78 -11.63
N PHE A 623 -30.38 -22.82 -12.36
CA PHE A 623 -29.01 -22.69 -11.86
C PHE A 623 -28.36 -21.45 -12.47
N LEU A 624 -27.56 -20.75 -11.70
CA LEU A 624 -26.61 -19.79 -12.27
C LEU A 624 -25.32 -20.52 -12.65
N LYS A 625 -24.84 -20.27 -13.85
CA LYS A 625 -23.50 -20.68 -14.28
C LYS A 625 -22.71 -19.50 -14.78
N LEU A 626 -21.43 -19.52 -14.43
CA LEU A 626 -20.44 -18.61 -14.99
C LEU A 626 -20.18 -19.02 -16.44
N ASP A 627 -20.12 -18.03 -17.32
CA ASP A 627 -19.80 -18.21 -18.72
C ASP A 627 -18.45 -17.54 -19.00
N ASP A 628 -17.42 -18.36 -19.20
CA ASP A 628 -16.06 -17.91 -19.48
C ASP A 628 -15.88 -17.46 -20.95
N HIS A 629 -16.90 -17.66 -21.81
CA HIS A 629 -16.85 -17.34 -23.24
C HIS A 629 -17.73 -16.13 -23.64
N ASP A 630 -18.76 -15.79 -22.87
CA ASP A 630 -19.70 -14.69 -23.18
C ASP A 630 -19.44 -13.40 -22.39
N VAL A 631 -18.21 -12.88 -22.47
CA VAL A 631 -17.88 -11.53 -21.96
C VAL A 631 -17.97 -10.53 -23.10
N LYS A 632 -19.18 -10.06 -23.41
CA LYS A 632 -19.38 -9.02 -24.44
C LYS A 632 -18.95 -7.66 -23.91
N MET A 633 -18.03 -7.00 -24.62
CA MET A 633 -17.75 -5.58 -24.43
C MET A 633 -19.02 -4.79 -24.75
N LYS A 634 -19.49 -3.99 -23.79
CA LYS A 634 -20.58 -3.07 -24.05
C LYS A 634 -20.00 -1.74 -24.50
N TYR A 635 -20.37 -1.32 -25.70
CA TYR A 635 -20.21 0.07 -26.08
C TYR A 635 -21.30 0.87 -25.36
N LEU A 636 -20.89 1.93 -24.67
CA LEU A 636 -21.81 3.02 -24.37
C LEU A 636 -22.08 3.71 -25.72
N GLU A 637 -23.03 3.18 -26.50
CA GLU A 637 -23.63 3.96 -27.57
C GLU A 637 -24.40 5.09 -26.88
N SER A 638 -23.97 6.33 -27.13
CA SER A 638 -24.40 7.59 -26.50
C SER A 638 -23.80 7.89 -25.12
N TYR A 639 -22.76 8.75 -25.12
CA TYR A 639 -22.59 9.90 -24.23
C TYR A 639 -21.78 11.00 -24.93
#